data_AF-A0A2E6L0C9-F1
#
_entry.id   AF-A0A2E6L0C9-F1
#
_cell.length_a   1.000
_cell.length_b   1.000
_cell.length_c   1.000
_cell.angle_alpha   90.00
_cell.angle_beta   90.00
_cell.angle_gamma   90.00
#
_symmetry.space_group_name_H-M   'P 1'
#
loop_
_entity.id
_entity.type
_entity.pdbx_description
1 polymer ?
#
loop_
_entity_poly.entity_id
_entity_poly.type
_entity_poly.pdbx_seq_one_letter_code
_entity_poly.pdbx_strand_id
1 'polypeptide(L)'
;MYCKKTTFLLAISIAVSTPLSAQEIDTDGDGILDGAETNTGTYVDANDTGTDPLNPDTDGDGFNDGLEALLSTSDPTTPMSRPLRTGLLDILAYWDFNEASEPTKTNDLIKGFEGALMGTTAYTDDGGGRSGAAGDRAIDMGNIGQNGTGITVESGGIFNIAARQDQIAISFWQNLSAVTASSSFRALSPSTGGNQRGIGVHATWSDSNVYFDTAGCCDTASQRINGNGSSITTLGQWRHIVFQKNGSLKEVWVDGILILSGNNSSVLPSDFSQLLIGTDNESSNISGQIDDFAVFADSLSSDEIAKLAAGDDPRSLIPANDDSDFDGIPDAYETANGLNPTANDANEDLDNDGMSNIDEFVAATDPNNDDSDNDGLKDGVESGTGIFVDLNNTGTNPLDDDSDNDSLLDGIENPNLPFRDSNQPGTDPNLTDSDNDGYSDSSELQFNTDPTSAQSIPQTQELLVYYDFNGQAADRMGNAPDASLLVDAAITTEGQGVSGTAGDEALDLAFPGDGSMAMVDIGQHFDKINATNAVAVSFWQFNTGATQSSAFWLIAPSASNNTRGFQAHTPWSDGTIYVDVAGCCGPGRLTAGGVVIENQWQHFVFQRTISGDLEIWVDGIKVAEKPNIPDLLPLDGSFTIGGEPNTTNSLSGRLDDLAVYSDALKEDQITALAGGTTPIELFGGGAAELAITEIAYDPNTDQASLTWNSRSQANYSIDISETLGLDAWEEVIDDIPSQGDTTTVQLSALTQSSKLFFRVRQVQ
;
A
#
# COMPACT_ATOMS: atom_id res chain seq x y z
N MET A 1 30.95 -40.05 -17.55
CA MET A 1 30.47 -38.64 -17.57
C MET A 1 29.00 -38.66 -17.23
N TYR A 2 28.63 -37.77 -16.32
CA TYR A 2 27.48 -37.87 -15.43
C TYR A 2 26.11 -37.70 -16.12
N CYS A 3 25.16 -38.54 -15.72
CA CYS A 3 23.73 -38.31 -15.86
C CYS A 3 23.29 -37.50 -14.62
N LYS A 4 22.79 -36.28 -14.81
CA LYS A 4 22.12 -35.52 -13.74
C LYS A 4 20.62 -35.73 -13.89
N LYS A 5 20.04 -36.47 -12.94
CA LYS A 5 18.60 -36.40 -12.63
C LYS A 5 18.41 -35.16 -11.76
N THR A 6 17.53 -34.26 -12.17
CA THR A 6 17.05 -33.17 -11.32
C THR A 6 15.77 -33.66 -10.65
N THR A 7 15.82 -33.81 -9.33
CA THR A 7 14.66 -34.06 -8.48
C THR A 7 14.19 -32.70 -7.98
N PHE A 8 12.96 -32.31 -8.29
CA PHE A 8 12.29 -31.20 -7.59
C PHE A 8 11.77 -31.75 -6.26
N LEU A 9 12.34 -31.26 -5.15
CA LEU A 9 11.70 -31.34 -3.84
C LEU A 9 10.79 -30.11 -3.75
N LEU A 10 9.48 -30.33 -3.66
CA LEU A 10 8.53 -29.33 -3.22
C LEU A 10 8.73 -29.18 -1.70
N ALA A 11 9.30 -28.06 -1.27
CA ALA A 11 9.30 -27.69 0.13
C ALA A 11 7.94 -27.03 0.42
N ILE A 12 7.05 -27.77 1.06
CA ILE A 12 5.86 -27.20 1.68
C ILE A 12 6.37 -26.52 2.97
N SER A 13 6.42 -25.19 2.95
CA SER A 13 6.58 -24.40 4.17
C SER A 13 5.20 -24.34 4.82
N ILE A 14 4.99 -25.13 5.87
CA ILE A 14 3.82 -24.96 6.73
C ILE A 14 4.20 -23.78 7.64
N ALA A 15 3.68 -22.60 7.35
CA ALA A 15 3.62 -21.52 8.32
C ALA A 15 2.59 -21.95 9.36
N VAL A 16 3.06 -22.52 10.47
CA VAL A 16 2.27 -22.54 11.70
C VAL A 16 2.42 -21.13 12.23
N SER A 17 1.32 -20.38 12.39
CA SER A 17 1.34 -19.14 13.16
C SER A 17 1.87 -19.47 14.55
N THR A 18 3.13 -19.15 14.76
CA THR A 18 3.69 -19.09 16.10
C THR A 18 3.01 -17.91 16.78
N PRO A 19 2.51 -18.05 18.02
CA PRO A 19 2.12 -16.86 18.77
C PRO A 19 3.32 -15.91 18.75
N LEU A 20 3.06 -14.65 18.39
CA LEU A 20 4.06 -13.59 18.37
C LEU A 20 4.85 -13.68 19.68
N SER A 21 6.18 -13.62 19.55
CA SER A 21 7.00 -13.55 20.74
C SER A 21 6.69 -12.24 21.47
N ALA A 22 6.91 -12.17 22.80
CA ALA A 22 6.78 -10.90 23.54
C ALA A 22 7.80 -9.83 23.11
N GLN A 23 8.49 -9.99 21.98
CA GLN A 23 9.29 -8.97 21.33
C GLN A 23 8.59 -8.35 20.12
N GLU A 24 7.47 -8.92 19.69
CA GLU A 24 6.70 -8.55 18.50
C GLU A 24 5.29 -8.07 18.90
N ILE A 25 5.07 -7.81 20.19
CA ILE A 25 3.85 -7.24 20.75
C ILE A 25 4.21 -5.82 21.20
N ASP A 26 3.29 -4.89 21.01
CA ASP A 26 3.31 -3.55 21.58
C ASP A 26 2.19 -3.53 22.64
N THR A 27 2.56 -3.58 23.91
CA THR A 27 1.61 -3.84 25.01
C THR A 27 0.88 -2.59 25.49
N ASP A 28 1.51 -1.42 25.42
CA ASP A 28 0.91 -0.14 25.82
C ASP A 28 0.43 0.72 24.65
N GLY A 29 0.68 0.30 23.42
CA GLY A 29 0.05 0.81 22.21
C GLY A 29 0.65 2.13 21.73
N ASP A 30 1.89 2.44 22.11
CA ASP A 30 2.55 3.68 21.73
C ASP A 30 3.29 3.59 20.38
N GLY A 31 3.32 2.41 19.75
CA GLY A 31 3.98 2.15 18.49
C GLY A 31 5.40 1.59 18.62
N ILE A 32 5.89 1.31 19.83
CA ILE A 32 7.12 0.57 20.08
C ILE A 32 6.79 -0.87 20.45
N LEU A 33 7.49 -1.83 19.83
CA LEU A 33 7.38 -3.22 20.26
C LEU A 33 8.06 -3.41 21.62
N ASP A 34 7.45 -4.17 22.53
CA ASP A 34 7.98 -4.60 23.85
C ASP A 34 9.44 -5.05 23.80
N GLY A 35 9.87 -5.62 22.66
CA GLY A 35 11.23 -6.10 22.44
C GLY A 35 12.29 -4.99 22.33
N ALA A 36 11.89 -3.80 21.92
CA ALA A 36 12.70 -2.58 21.89
C ALA A 36 12.63 -1.81 23.23
N GLU A 37 11.61 -2.05 24.03
CA GLU A 37 11.39 -1.37 25.31
C GLU A 37 12.07 -2.08 26.48
N THR A 38 13.34 -1.77 26.68
CA THR A 38 14.17 -2.53 27.62
C THR A 38 13.94 -2.20 29.09
N ASN A 39 13.13 -1.18 29.40
CA ASN A 39 12.87 -0.62 30.74
C ASN A 39 14.19 -0.38 31.51
N THR A 40 15.21 0.09 30.79
CA THR A 40 16.52 0.41 31.35
C THR A 40 16.62 1.85 31.82
N GLY A 41 15.67 2.71 31.40
CA GLY A 41 15.70 4.16 31.63
C GLY A 41 16.86 4.84 30.91
N THR A 42 17.29 4.29 29.77
CA THR A 42 18.36 4.85 28.95
C THR A 42 18.05 4.60 27.49
N TYR A 43 17.72 5.65 26.75
CA TYR A 43 17.52 5.59 25.31
C TYR A 43 18.84 5.29 24.57
N VAL A 44 18.86 4.21 23.79
CA VAL A 44 20.00 3.83 22.94
C VAL A 44 19.68 4.13 21.48
N ASP A 45 18.61 3.53 20.95
CA ASP A 45 18.04 3.76 19.61
C ASP A 45 16.62 3.18 19.53
N ALA A 46 15.96 3.27 18.37
CA ALA A 46 14.59 2.77 18.18
C ALA A 46 14.40 1.25 18.39
N ASN A 47 15.47 0.46 18.54
CA ASN A 47 15.40 -0.98 18.87
C ASN A 47 15.81 -1.28 20.32
N ASP A 48 16.18 -0.25 21.10
CA ASP A 48 16.48 -0.29 22.53
C ASP A 48 16.19 1.10 23.10
N THR A 49 14.91 1.38 23.31
CA THR A 49 14.40 2.71 23.70
C THR A 49 14.60 2.97 25.18
N GLY A 50 14.79 1.92 25.98
CA GLY A 50 14.92 2.04 27.43
C GLY A 50 13.62 2.37 28.16
N THR A 51 12.50 2.43 27.45
CA THR A 51 11.15 2.77 27.92
C THR A 51 10.47 1.57 28.59
N ASP A 52 9.41 1.82 29.36
CA ASP A 52 8.65 0.79 30.06
C ASP A 52 7.50 0.29 29.17
N PRO A 53 7.49 -0.99 28.74
CA PRO A 53 6.50 -1.55 27.79
C PRO A 53 5.06 -1.67 28.31
N LEU A 54 4.74 -0.96 29.37
CA LEU A 54 3.43 -0.93 30.02
C LEU A 54 2.98 0.52 30.29
N ASN A 55 3.76 1.48 29.82
CA ASN A 55 3.56 2.89 30.06
C ASN A 55 3.92 3.68 28.80
N PRO A 56 2.91 4.15 28.04
CA PRO A 56 3.14 4.76 26.73
C PRO A 56 3.87 6.11 26.81
N ASP A 57 4.05 6.70 28.00
CA ASP A 57 4.86 7.91 28.25
C ASP A 57 5.73 7.64 29.49
N THR A 58 6.92 7.07 29.28
CA THR A 58 7.83 6.58 30.33
C THR A 58 8.30 7.70 31.25
N ASP A 59 8.53 8.89 30.70
CA ASP A 59 9.16 9.98 31.41
C ASP A 59 8.17 11.03 31.94
N GLY A 60 6.94 11.00 31.44
CA GLY A 60 5.79 11.78 31.92
C GLY A 60 5.83 13.23 31.47
N ASP A 61 6.52 13.55 30.38
CA ASP A 61 6.61 14.91 29.83
C ASP A 61 5.54 15.26 28.80
N GLY A 62 4.71 14.26 28.48
CA GLY A 62 3.58 14.41 27.62
C GLY A 62 3.86 14.25 26.13
N PHE A 63 4.86 13.47 25.77
CA PHE A 63 4.93 12.81 24.46
C PHE A 63 4.98 11.31 24.71
N ASN A 64 4.28 10.53 23.89
CA ASN A 64 4.40 9.08 24.02
C ASN A 64 5.78 8.60 23.53
N ASP A 65 6.26 7.49 24.08
CA ASP A 65 7.63 7.06 23.85
C ASP A 65 7.86 6.69 22.38
N GLY A 66 6.86 6.10 21.73
CA GLY A 66 6.88 5.76 20.31
C GLY A 66 6.97 6.94 19.36
N LEU A 67 6.30 8.06 19.62
CA LEU A 67 6.46 9.29 18.84
C LEU A 67 7.88 9.82 18.95
N GLU A 68 8.42 9.83 20.16
CA GLU A 68 9.78 10.28 20.44
C GLU A 68 10.84 9.40 19.75
N ALA A 69 10.63 8.08 19.76
CA ALA A 69 11.46 7.10 19.09
C ALA A 69 11.34 7.19 17.56
N LEU A 70 10.12 7.32 17.03
CA LEU A 70 9.79 7.42 15.60
C LEU A 70 10.40 8.68 14.99
N LEU A 71 10.18 9.83 15.61
CA LEU A 71 10.76 11.09 15.16
C LEU A 71 12.28 11.11 15.36
N SER A 72 12.82 10.26 16.25
CA SER A 72 14.25 10.13 16.52
C SER A 72 14.90 11.50 16.78
N THR A 73 14.14 12.44 17.36
CA THR A 73 14.60 13.79 17.65
C THR A 73 14.55 14.08 19.15
N SER A 74 13.88 13.25 19.95
CA SER A 74 13.83 13.32 21.41
C SER A 74 14.23 12.01 22.10
N ASP A 75 14.11 11.93 23.42
CA ASP A 75 14.67 10.86 24.26
C ASP A 75 13.57 10.50 25.25
N PRO A 76 12.87 9.37 25.02
CA PRO A 76 11.64 9.02 25.73
C PRO A 76 11.84 8.60 27.20
N THR A 77 13.07 8.75 27.70
CA THR A 77 13.39 8.47 29.11
C THR A 77 13.78 9.73 29.87
N THR A 78 13.72 10.90 29.21
CA THR A 78 14.21 12.17 29.71
C THR A 78 13.17 13.29 29.53
N PRO A 79 12.48 13.75 30.60
CA PRO A 79 11.29 14.62 30.53
C PRO A 79 11.47 16.04 29.97
N MET A 80 12.67 16.35 29.46
CA MET A 80 13.05 17.63 28.91
C MET A 80 13.43 17.51 27.42
N SER A 81 13.43 16.29 26.90
CA SER A 81 13.75 15.95 25.53
C SER A 81 12.43 15.87 24.78
N ARG A 82 12.12 16.91 23.99
CA ARG A 82 10.85 17.03 23.25
C ARG A 82 11.13 16.91 21.75
N PRO A 83 10.28 16.26 20.93
CA PRO A 83 10.52 16.11 19.49
C PRO A 83 10.73 17.43 18.76
N LEU A 84 11.50 17.43 17.67
CA LEU A 84 11.75 18.60 16.84
C LEU A 84 10.61 18.82 15.84
N ARG A 85 10.29 20.08 15.56
CA ARG A 85 9.28 20.48 14.58
C ARG A 85 9.85 20.36 13.17
N THR A 86 9.39 19.35 12.44
CA THR A 86 9.88 19.05 11.09
C THR A 86 9.72 20.24 10.14
N GLY A 87 10.85 20.78 9.66
CA GLY A 87 10.88 21.86 8.66
C GLY A 87 10.80 23.28 9.22
N LEU A 88 10.82 23.45 10.55
CA LEU A 88 10.85 24.75 11.24
C LEU A 88 12.17 24.92 12.02
N LEU A 89 12.49 26.16 12.40
CA LEU A 89 13.67 26.46 13.22
C LEU A 89 13.38 26.16 14.69
N ASP A 90 14.16 25.25 15.28
CA ASP A 90 14.04 24.90 16.70
C ASP A 90 15.18 25.44 17.57
N ILE A 91 14.81 26.12 18.66
CA ILE A 91 15.73 26.54 19.72
C ILE A 91 15.71 25.51 20.85
N LEU A 92 16.91 25.06 21.24
CA LEU A 92 17.09 24.02 22.25
C LEU A 92 17.33 24.59 23.65
N ALA A 93 18.05 25.70 23.73
CA ALA A 93 18.23 26.48 24.94
C ALA A 93 18.68 27.90 24.64
N TYR A 94 18.40 28.80 25.57
CA TYR A 94 18.85 30.18 25.54
C TYR A 94 19.12 30.73 26.93
N TRP A 95 20.36 31.12 27.21
CA TRP A 95 20.73 31.86 28.41
C TRP A 95 20.99 33.34 28.06
N ASP A 96 20.12 34.22 28.56
CA ASP A 96 20.26 35.68 28.43
C ASP A 96 21.15 36.29 29.53
N PHE A 97 21.41 35.54 30.60
CA PHE A 97 22.20 35.93 31.78
C PHE A 97 21.74 37.20 32.51
N ASN A 98 20.47 37.57 32.43
CA ASN A 98 19.96 38.79 33.09
C ASN A 98 19.45 38.54 34.52
N GLU A 99 18.98 37.33 34.81
CA GLU A 99 18.37 36.96 36.10
C GLU A 99 19.41 36.59 37.17
N ALA A 100 20.02 37.61 37.78
CA ALA A 100 21.07 37.44 38.80
C ALA A 100 20.56 37.20 40.24
N SER A 101 19.30 36.77 40.42
CA SER A 101 18.74 36.54 41.76
C SER A 101 19.41 35.36 42.50
N GLU A 102 19.91 34.39 41.75
CA GLU A 102 20.66 33.23 42.24
C GLU A 102 22.13 33.32 41.78
N PRO A 103 23.04 33.90 42.58
CA PRO A 103 24.37 34.33 42.10
C PRO A 103 25.33 33.17 41.76
N THR A 104 24.96 31.92 42.01
CA THR A 104 25.79 30.73 41.78
C THR A 104 25.28 29.87 40.62
N LYS A 105 24.20 30.25 39.96
CA LYS A 105 23.61 29.48 38.85
C LYS A 105 22.85 30.37 37.88
N THR A 106 22.59 29.86 36.70
CA THR A 106 21.79 30.48 35.65
C THR A 106 20.88 29.42 35.03
N ASN A 107 19.70 29.78 34.54
CA ASN A 107 18.79 28.85 33.88
C ASN A 107 18.56 29.31 32.44
N ASP A 108 18.39 28.37 31.53
CA ASP A 108 17.96 28.73 30.19
C ASP A 108 16.46 29.07 30.16
N LEU A 109 16.05 29.89 29.20
CA LEU A 109 14.71 30.44 29.07
C LEU A 109 13.75 29.59 28.22
N ILE A 110 14.22 28.48 27.64
CA ILE A 110 13.44 27.59 26.77
C ILE A 110 13.01 26.36 27.56
N LYS A 111 13.98 25.64 28.11
CA LYS A 111 13.76 24.36 28.81
C LYS A 111 14.19 24.38 30.28
N GLY A 112 14.75 25.47 30.79
CA GLY A 112 15.10 25.58 32.22
C GLY A 112 16.30 24.74 32.67
N PHE A 113 17.15 24.27 31.77
CA PHE A 113 18.46 23.67 32.06
C PHE A 113 19.30 24.60 32.94
N GLU A 114 19.66 24.08 34.12
CA GLU A 114 20.47 24.79 35.11
C GLU A 114 21.96 24.72 34.75
N GLY A 115 22.60 25.89 34.65
CA GLY A 115 24.04 26.07 34.55
C GLY A 115 24.64 26.53 35.87
N ALA A 116 25.51 25.73 36.48
CA ALA A 116 26.24 26.09 37.69
C ALA A 116 27.43 27.01 37.37
N LEU A 117 27.52 28.15 38.05
CA LEU A 117 28.67 29.07 37.93
C LEU A 117 29.82 28.57 38.80
N MET A 118 31.00 28.38 38.20
CA MET A 118 32.16 27.79 38.85
C MET A 118 33.18 28.84 39.33
N GLY A 119 33.86 28.53 40.43
CA GLY A 119 35.01 29.31 40.88
C GLY A 119 34.65 30.76 41.22
N THR A 120 35.25 31.71 40.48
CA THR A 120 34.96 33.15 40.59
C THR A 120 34.08 33.68 39.48
N THR A 121 33.46 32.81 38.68
CA THR A 121 32.49 33.21 37.65
C THR A 121 31.29 33.88 38.29
N ALA A 122 30.88 35.02 37.77
CA ALA A 122 29.83 35.84 38.34
C ALA A 122 29.10 36.66 37.28
N TYR A 123 27.87 37.04 37.59
CA TYR A 123 27.16 38.07 36.84
C TYR A 123 27.92 39.40 36.90
N THR A 124 27.93 40.13 35.79
CA THR A 124 28.40 41.51 35.73
C THR A 124 27.46 42.45 36.49
N ASP A 125 27.92 43.67 36.75
CA ASP A 125 27.05 44.75 37.22
C ASP A 125 25.94 45.04 36.18
N ASP A 126 24.86 45.66 36.63
CA ASP A 126 23.75 46.07 35.76
C ASP A 126 24.26 47.01 34.65
N GLY A 127 23.89 46.74 33.39
CA GLY A 127 24.44 47.39 32.19
C GLY A 127 25.80 46.87 31.76
N GLY A 128 26.24 45.74 32.32
CA GLY A 128 27.47 45.04 31.95
C GLY A 128 27.31 44.06 30.79
N GLY A 129 26.08 43.82 30.32
CA GLY A 129 25.76 43.02 29.14
C GLY A 129 26.09 43.74 27.82
N ARG A 130 25.80 43.06 26.71
CA ARG A 130 26.22 43.46 25.36
C ARG A 130 25.48 44.68 24.81
N SER A 131 24.23 44.90 25.22
CA SER A 131 23.48 46.12 24.90
C SER A 131 23.88 47.31 25.78
N GLY A 132 24.36 47.03 27.00
CA GLY A 132 24.70 48.03 28.02
C GLY A 132 23.48 48.76 28.58
N ALA A 133 22.26 48.25 28.32
CA ALA A 133 21.02 48.80 28.84
C ALA A 133 20.83 48.46 30.33
N ALA A 134 19.93 49.18 31.01
CA ALA A 134 19.53 48.77 32.37
C ALA A 134 18.76 47.44 32.30
N GLY A 135 19.08 46.52 33.20
CA GLY A 135 18.62 45.13 33.21
C GLY A 135 19.55 44.16 32.48
N ASP A 136 20.49 44.65 31.66
CA ASP A 136 21.32 43.84 30.78
C ASP A 136 22.65 43.47 31.46
N ARG A 137 22.82 42.19 31.76
CA ARG A 137 23.99 41.61 32.42
C ARG A 137 24.62 40.57 31.51
N ALA A 138 25.86 40.21 31.84
CA ALA A 138 26.59 39.13 31.19
C ALA A 138 27.24 38.27 32.29
N ILE A 139 27.87 37.17 31.89
CA ILE A 139 28.71 36.38 32.79
C ILE A 139 30.17 36.76 32.59
N ASP A 140 30.81 37.22 33.67
CA ASP A 140 32.26 37.42 33.75
C ASP A 140 32.94 36.08 34.07
N MET A 141 33.75 35.61 33.12
CA MET A 141 34.53 34.37 33.23
C MET A 141 35.91 34.61 33.83
N GLY A 142 36.24 35.85 34.22
CA GLY A 142 37.45 36.20 34.93
C GLY A 142 38.61 36.65 34.05
N ASN A 143 39.80 36.70 34.66
CA ASN A 143 41.05 37.20 34.06
C ASN A 143 42.06 36.07 33.81
N ILE A 144 43.13 36.38 33.07
CA ILE A 144 44.27 35.47 32.82
C ILE A 144 44.73 34.80 34.12
N GLY A 145 44.75 33.46 34.13
CA GLY A 145 45.26 32.64 35.23
C GLY A 145 44.23 32.27 36.30
N GLN A 146 42.94 32.58 36.10
CA GLN A 146 41.84 32.16 36.97
C GLN A 146 41.24 30.80 36.55
N ASN A 147 42.07 29.77 36.56
CA ASN A 147 41.69 28.41 36.19
C ASN A 147 40.49 27.90 37.01
N GLY A 148 39.57 27.16 36.38
CA GLY A 148 38.38 26.58 37.04
C GLY A 148 37.17 27.51 37.17
N THR A 149 37.18 28.63 36.43
CA THR A 149 36.00 29.46 36.15
C THR A 149 35.29 28.93 34.90
N GLY A 150 33.99 29.19 34.80
CA GLY A 150 33.11 28.77 33.72
C GLY A 150 31.68 28.53 34.20
N ILE A 151 30.84 28.06 33.29
CA ILE A 151 29.51 27.53 33.59
C ILE A 151 29.48 26.06 33.19
N THR A 152 28.88 25.22 34.03
CA THR A 152 28.64 23.80 33.74
C THR A 152 27.16 23.49 33.78
N VAL A 153 26.65 22.91 32.70
CA VAL A 153 25.30 22.34 32.60
C VAL A 153 25.44 20.83 32.55
N GLU A 154 24.99 20.15 33.60
CA GLU A 154 25.12 18.68 33.76
C GLU A 154 24.16 17.89 32.86
N SER A 155 23.09 18.52 32.37
CA SER A 155 22.15 17.92 31.41
C SER A 155 22.60 18.18 29.96
N GLY A 156 23.76 17.63 29.56
CA GLY A 156 24.31 17.87 28.22
C GLY A 156 23.56 17.21 27.06
N GLY A 157 22.50 16.44 27.35
CA GLY A 157 21.64 15.79 26.36
C GLY A 157 20.93 16.75 25.40
N ILE A 158 20.93 18.06 25.71
CA ILE A 158 20.47 19.11 24.80
C ILE A 158 21.07 18.99 23.39
N PHE A 159 22.33 18.56 23.24
CA PHE A 159 22.97 18.40 21.94
C PHE A 159 22.64 17.06 21.26
N ASN A 160 22.09 16.07 21.96
CA ASN A 160 21.73 14.77 21.38
C ASN A 160 20.57 14.93 20.40
N ILE A 161 19.64 15.83 20.71
CA ILE A 161 18.53 16.24 19.84
C ILE A 161 19.07 16.69 18.47
N ALA A 162 20.01 17.64 18.48
CA ALA A 162 20.65 18.18 17.27
C ALA A 162 21.57 17.16 16.56
N ALA A 163 22.22 16.28 17.33
CA ALA A 163 23.14 15.28 16.79
C ALA A 163 22.46 14.30 15.83
N ARG A 164 21.18 13.98 16.04
CA ARG A 164 20.42 13.03 15.23
C ARG A 164 20.12 13.55 13.82
N GLN A 165 20.04 14.87 13.64
CA GLN A 165 19.93 15.49 12.31
C GLN A 165 21.29 15.86 11.69
N ASP A 166 22.39 15.69 12.43
CA ASP A 166 23.74 16.19 12.09
C ASP A 166 23.77 17.71 11.77
N GLN A 167 22.87 18.47 12.40
CA GLN A 167 22.79 19.92 12.29
C GLN A 167 22.87 20.56 13.68
N ILE A 168 23.44 21.77 13.77
CA ILE A 168 23.45 22.56 15.01
C ILE A 168 23.87 23.99 14.66
N ALA A 169 23.29 25.00 15.31
CA ALA A 169 23.86 26.34 15.38
C ALA A 169 23.98 26.81 16.84
N ILE A 170 25.14 27.36 17.19
CA ILE A 170 25.40 27.96 18.50
C ILE A 170 25.74 29.43 18.29
N SER A 171 24.93 30.31 18.87
CA SER A 171 25.07 31.76 18.80
C SER A 171 25.40 32.31 20.18
N PHE A 172 26.38 33.20 20.28
CA PHE A 172 26.67 33.90 21.53
C PHE A 172 27.39 35.22 21.29
N TRP A 173 27.34 36.09 22.29
CA TRP A 173 28.15 37.31 22.36
C TRP A 173 29.36 37.08 23.26
N GLN A 174 30.52 37.60 22.83
CA GLN A 174 31.76 37.48 23.60
C GLN A 174 32.52 38.81 23.62
N ASN A 175 33.04 39.18 24.79
CA ASN A 175 33.92 40.33 24.97
C ASN A 175 35.19 39.92 25.72
N LEU A 176 36.33 39.96 25.02
CA LEU A 176 37.61 39.49 25.57
C LEU A 176 38.39 40.62 26.25
N SER A 177 38.90 40.35 27.46
CA SER A 177 39.89 41.19 28.13
C SER A 177 41.33 40.79 27.77
N ALA A 178 41.53 39.54 27.33
CA ALA A 178 42.78 39.05 26.74
C ALA A 178 42.52 37.83 25.84
N VAL A 179 43.42 37.60 24.87
CA VAL A 179 43.42 36.36 24.06
C VAL A 179 44.21 35.29 24.80
N THR A 180 43.54 34.22 25.20
CA THR A 180 44.10 33.08 25.94
C THR A 180 43.93 31.79 25.15
N ALA A 181 44.70 30.75 25.52
CA ALA A 181 44.51 29.40 24.99
C ALA A 181 43.35 28.73 25.74
N SER A 182 42.11 28.99 25.33
CA SER A 182 40.91 28.45 25.99
C SER A 182 39.77 28.14 25.02
N SER A 183 38.71 27.51 25.53
CA SER A 183 37.47 27.25 24.78
C SER A 183 36.41 28.27 25.16
N SER A 184 35.73 28.84 24.16
CA SER A 184 34.54 29.66 24.38
C SER A 184 33.38 28.80 24.87
N PHE A 185 33.27 27.57 24.37
CA PHE A 185 32.47 26.51 24.98
C PHE A 185 32.96 25.12 24.54
N ARG A 186 32.52 24.09 25.27
CA ARG A 186 32.62 22.69 24.88
C ARG A 186 31.33 21.94 25.20
N ALA A 187 30.90 21.07 24.30
CA ALA A 187 29.91 20.04 24.61
C ALA A 187 30.64 18.70 24.71
N LEU A 188 30.54 18.03 25.86
CA LEU A 188 31.28 16.82 26.15
C LEU A 188 30.50 15.58 25.71
N SER A 189 31.15 14.67 24.99
CA SER A 189 30.59 13.38 24.59
C SER A 189 31.57 12.27 25.01
N PRO A 190 31.19 11.32 25.88
CA PRO A 190 32.05 10.24 26.35
C PRO A 190 32.62 9.34 25.25
N SER A 191 31.90 9.14 24.14
CA SER A 191 32.34 8.33 23.01
C SER A 191 33.50 8.95 22.21
N THR A 192 33.75 10.26 22.37
CA THR A 192 34.74 10.98 21.56
C THR A 192 36.14 11.06 22.18
N GLY A 193 37.16 10.97 21.32
CA GLY A 193 38.56 11.21 21.69
C GLY A 193 38.86 12.70 21.96
N GLY A 194 40.06 13.00 22.46
CA GLY A 194 40.50 14.39 22.69
C GLY A 194 39.89 15.06 23.93
N ASN A 195 39.80 14.30 25.04
CA ASN A 195 39.19 14.68 26.31
C ASN A 195 37.67 14.90 26.19
N GLN A 196 36.97 13.90 25.64
CA GLN A 196 35.51 13.88 25.46
C GLN A 196 34.99 15.06 24.62
N ARG A 197 35.78 15.53 23.65
CA ARG A 197 35.46 16.73 22.87
C ARG A 197 34.42 16.39 21.79
N GLY A 198 33.16 16.35 22.18
CA GLY A 198 32.03 16.20 21.26
C GLY A 198 31.92 17.41 20.34
N ILE A 199 31.83 18.61 20.93
CA ILE A 199 31.99 19.90 20.25
C ILE A 199 33.03 20.71 21.02
N GLY A 200 34.01 21.26 20.31
CA GLY A 200 35.00 22.17 20.89
C GLY A 200 35.10 23.44 20.09
N VAL A 201 34.68 24.56 20.69
CA VAL A 201 34.74 25.86 20.05
C VAL A 201 35.78 26.74 20.72
N HIS A 202 36.70 27.21 19.89
CA HIS A 202 37.73 28.15 20.26
C HIS A 202 37.56 29.39 19.39
N ALA A 203 36.74 30.36 19.83
CA ALA A 203 36.50 31.59 19.08
C ALA A 203 37.82 32.29 18.70
N THR A 204 38.77 32.30 19.63
CA THR A 204 40.16 32.64 19.37
C THR A 204 41.08 31.82 20.26
N TRP A 205 42.20 31.38 19.73
CA TRP A 205 43.27 30.76 20.51
C TRP A 205 44.48 31.70 20.64
N SER A 206 45.53 31.26 21.36
CA SER A 206 46.75 32.06 21.59
C SER A 206 47.53 32.42 20.32
N ASP A 207 47.24 31.78 19.19
CA ASP A 207 47.79 32.08 17.87
C ASP A 207 46.87 32.94 16.99
N SER A 208 45.78 33.47 17.56
CA SER A 208 44.75 34.28 16.89
C SER A 208 43.93 33.55 15.83
N ASN A 209 44.00 32.21 15.77
CA ASN A 209 43.11 31.42 14.93
C ASN A 209 41.83 31.05 15.67
N VAL A 210 40.77 30.83 14.90
CA VAL A 210 39.52 30.19 15.33
C VAL A 210 39.59 28.69 15.05
N TYR A 211 39.04 27.87 15.95
CA TYR A 211 38.93 26.42 15.76
C TYR A 211 37.52 25.94 16.09
N PHE A 212 36.96 25.12 15.21
CA PHE A 212 35.68 24.47 15.40
C PHE A 212 35.84 22.95 15.23
N ASP A 213 35.89 22.26 16.36
CA ASP A 213 36.01 20.82 16.49
C ASP A 213 34.62 20.20 16.68
N THR A 214 34.32 19.12 15.94
CA THR A 214 33.19 18.22 16.25
C THR A 214 33.64 16.77 16.14
N ALA A 215 32.98 15.88 16.88
CA ALA A 215 33.25 14.44 16.89
C ALA A 215 34.71 14.09 17.22
N GLY A 216 35.29 14.82 18.18
CA GLY A 216 36.67 14.69 18.62
C GLY A 216 37.60 15.77 18.07
N CYS A 217 38.90 15.51 18.18
CA CYS A 217 39.97 16.42 17.78
C CYS A 217 41.21 15.62 17.36
N CYS A 218 42.08 16.07 16.47
CA CYS A 218 42.07 17.37 15.78
C CYS A 218 42.31 17.20 14.27
N ASP A 219 41.70 16.19 13.66
CA ASP A 219 41.86 15.88 12.25
C ASP A 219 41.11 16.89 11.35
N THR A 220 41.80 17.46 10.36
CA THR A 220 41.22 18.51 9.50
C THR A 220 40.34 17.98 8.37
N ALA A 221 40.31 16.66 8.13
CA ALA A 221 39.43 16.05 7.14
C ALA A 221 38.11 15.59 7.77
N SER A 222 38.13 15.14 9.03
CA SER A 222 36.96 14.57 9.69
C SER A 222 36.40 15.38 10.85
N GLN A 223 37.20 16.19 11.56
CA GLN A 223 36.79 16.75 12.87
C GLN A 223 36.87 18.27 12.97
N ARG A 224 37.84 18.91 12.31
CA ARG A 224 38.21 20.31 12.55
C ARG A 224 38.13 21.17 11.31
N ILE A 225 37.55 22.37 11.45
CA ILE A 225 37.88 23.52 10.61
C ILE A 225 38.60 24.58 11.45
N ASN A 226 39.55 25.29 10.84
CA ASN A 226 40.26 26.38 11.52
C ASN A 226 40.68 27.47 10.52
N GLY A 227 40.81 28.69 11.01
CA GLY A 227 41.09 29.85 10.17
C GLY A 227 41.44 31.10 10.95
N ASN A 228 41.54 32.22 10.24
CA ASN A 228 41.90 33.51 10.84
C ASN A 228 40.75 34.03 11.74
N GLY A 229 41.03 34.19 13.04
CA GLY A 229 40.08 34.72 14.03
C GLY A 229 40.30 36.20 14.38
N SER A 230 41.05 36.96 13.58
CA SER A 230 41.44 38.35 13.91
C SER A 230 40.25 39.31 14.03
N SER A 231 39.09 38.98 13.46
CA SER A 231 37.87 39.75 13.67
C SER A 231 37.41 39.68 15.13
N ILE A 232 37.68 38.58 15.85
CA ILE A 232 37.21 38.34 17.22
C ILE A 232 38.19 38.89 18.28
N THR A 233 39.47 39.05 17.95
CA THR A 233 40.54 39.40 18.93
C THR A 233 40.60 40.87 19.34
N THR A 234 39.63 41.70 18.95
CA THR A 234 39.60 43.12 19.36
C THR A 234 39.13 43.22 20.82
N LEU A 235 40.09 43.42 21.73
CA LEU A 235 39.83 43.43 23.17
C LEU A 235 38.87 44.56 23.59
N GLY A 236 38.01 44.27 24.55
CA GLY A 236 37.04 45.22 25.10
C GLY A 236 35.86 45.55 24.19
N GLN A 237 35.63 44.74 23.14
CA GLN A 237 34.49 44.86 22.25
C GLN A 237 33.64 43.60 22.28
N TRP A 238 32.33 43.77 22.37
CA TRP A 238 31.35 42.72 22.15
C TRP A 238 31.36 42.31 20.69
N ARG A 239 31.54 41.01 20.44
CA ARG A 239 31.45 40.38 19.12
C ARG A 239 30.37 39.32 19.16
N HIS A 240 29.47 39.33 18.17
CA HIS A 240 28.51 38.26 17.97
C HIS A 240 29.16 37.16 17.17
N ILE A 241 29.00 35.91 17.59
CA ILE A 241 29.69 34.78 17.00
C ILE A 241 28.70 33.62 16.84
N VAL A 242 28.66 33.05 15.63
CA VAL A 242 27.89 31.83 15.35
C VAL A 242 28.82 30.75 14.85
N PHE A 243 28.73 29.57 15.47
CA PHE A 243 29.31 28.33 14.97
C PHE A 243 28.18 27.41 14.56
N GLN A 244 28.16 26.96 13.31
CA GLN A 244 27.11 26.07 12.84
C GLN A 244 27.63 24.93 11.98
N LYS A 245 26.96 23.79 12.07
CA LYS A 245 27.17 22.61 11.24
C LYS A 245 25.84 22.22 10.60
N ASN A 246 25.88 21.85 9.32
CA ASN A 246 24.76 21.27 8.58
C ASN A 246 25.30 20.11 7.74
N GLY A 247 25.11 18.88 8.23
CA GLY A 247 25.77 17.70 7.69
C GLY A 247 27.28 17.92 7.65
N SER A 248 27.92 17.69 6.52
CA SER A 248 29.38 17.89 6.40
C SER A 248 29.84 19.35 6.47
N LEU A 249 28.97 20.32 6.21
CA LEU A 249 29.32 21.75 6.15
C LEU A 249 29.46 22.34 7.55
N LYS A 250 30.53 23.09 7.79
CA LYS A 250 30.70 23.92 8.98
C LYS A 250 31.01 25.35 8.60
N GLU A 251 30.48 26.27 9.39
CA GLU A 251 30.67 27.70 9.20
C GLU A 251 30.92 28.42 10.52
N VAL A 252 31.68 29.52 10.43
CA VAL A 252 31.89 30.46 11.52
C VAL A 252 31.56 31.86 11.03
N TRP A 253 30.65 32.51 11.72
CA TRP A 253 30.19 33.87 11.42
C TRP A 253 30.56 34.79 12.58
N VAL A 254 30.93 36.03 12.26
CA VAL A 254 31.23 37.08 13.23
C VAL A 254 30.52 38.35 12.82
N ASP A 255 29.69 38.90 13.71
CA ASP A 255 28.82 40.07 13.49
C ASP A 255 28.04 39.99 12.17
N GLY A 256 27.43 38.83 11.89
CA GLY A 256 26.64 38.62 10.68
C GLY A 256 27.46 38.34 9.42
N ILE A 257 28.80 38.26 9.51
CA ILE A 257 29.69 38.04 8.36
C ILE A 257 30.35 36.67 8.45
N LEU A 258 30.23 35.86 7.39
CA LEU A 258 30.92 34.58 7.25
C LEU A 258 32.44 34.81 7.17
N ILE A 259 33.20 34.25 8.12
CA ILE A 259 34.67 34.37 8.17
C ILE A 259 35.40 33.07 7.89
N LEU A 260 34.73 31.93 8.06
CA LEU A 260 35.30 30.60 7.81
C LEU A 260 34.21 29.63 7.39
N SER A 261 34.48 28.84 6.36
CA SER A 261 33.62 27.74 5.90
C SER A 261 34.50 26.56 5.48
N GLY A 262 34.04 25.35 5.75
CA GLY A 262 34.74 24.12 5.35
C GLY A 262 33.93 22.86 5.63
N ASN A 263 34.32 21.76 4.99
CA ASN A 263 33.65 20.48 5.16
C ASN A 263 34.45 19.53 6.04
N ASN A 264 33.75 18.66 6.75
CA ASN A 264 34.32 17.57 7.55
C ASN A 264 33.38 16.36 7.49
N SER A 265 33.93 15.15 7.53
CA SER A 265 33.18 13.93 7.24
C SER A 265 32.53 13.25 8.46
N SER A 266 32.85 13.65 9.71
CA SER A 266 32.27 13.01 10.89
C SER A 266 30.94 13.64 11.29
N VAL A 267 29.98 12.76 11.60
CA VAL A 267 28.69 13.11 12.20
C VAL A 267 28.86 13.53 13.66
N LEU A 268 27.95 14.35 14.18
CA LEU A 268 27.88 14.66 15.61
C LEU A 268 27.69 13.36 16.43
N PRO A 269 28.37 13.23 17.60
CA PRO A 269 28.12 12.11 18.50
C PRO A 269 26.75 12.23 19.17
N SER A 270 26.11 11.12 19.51
CA SER A 270 24.75 11.09 20.09
C SER A 270 24.72 10.96 21.62
N ASP A 271 25.88 10.98 22.29
CA ASP A 271 26.01 10.75 23.73
C ASP A 271 26.54 11.97 24.49
N PHE A 272 26.13 13.19 24.11
CA PHE A 272 26.49 14.39 24.85
C PHE A 272 26.01 14.33 26.30
N SER A 273 26.91 14.67 27.21
CA SER A 273 26.75 14.50 28.66
C SER A 273 26.86 15.81 29.42
N GLN A 274 27.56 16.82 28.88
CA GLN A 274 27.73 18.09 29.58
C GLN A 274 27.94 19.26 28.60
N LEU A 275 27.45 20.45 28.96
CA LEU A 275 27.85 21.71 28.31
C LEU A 275 28.72 22.53 29.27
N LEU A 276 29.82 23.05 28.73
CA LEU A 276 30.76 23.92 29.41
C LEU A 276 30.85 25.24 28.67
N ILE A 277 30.51 26.35 29.32
CA ILE A 277 30.58 27.69 28.72
C ILE A 277 31.74 28.46 29.35
N GLY A 278 32.58 29.05 28.51
CA GLY A 278 33.76 29.84 28.89
C GLY A 278 34.95 29.03 29.43
N THR A 279 34.88 27.69 29.40
CA THR A 279 35.89 26.80 30.00
C THR A 279 36.13 25.54 29.16
N ASP A 280 37.26 24.86 29.40
CA ASP A 280 37.76 23.78 28.55
C ASP A 280 37.72 22.37 29.19
N ASN A 281 36.99 22.19 30.29
CA ASN A 281 36.97 21.00 31.16
C ASN A 281 38.31 20.65 31.83
N GLU A 282 39.32 21.52 31.68
CA GLU A 282 40.67 21.25 32.15
C GLU A 282 41.11 22.36 33.11
N SER A 283 42.06 23.19 32.69
CA SER A 283 42.64 24.23 33.54
C SER A 283 42.62 25.60 32.88
N SER A 284 41.84 25.79 31.81
CA SER A 284 41.79 27.06 31.08
C SER A 284 40.37 27.56 30.89
N ASN A 285 40.22 28.87 31.07
CA ASN A 285 39.00 29.62 30.85
C ASN A 285 39.26 30.77 29.88
N ILE A 286 38.22 31.30 29.26
CA ILE A 286 38.33 32.58 28.55
C ILE A 286 38.60 33.71 29.54
N SER A 287 39.39 34.70 29.12
CA SER A 287 39.58 35.95 29.86
C SER A 287 38.61 36.99 29.30
N GLY A 288 37.45 37.17 29.92
CA GLY A 288 36.40 38.05 29.40
C GLY A 288 35.00 37.65 29.82
N GLN A 289 34.03 38.12 29.04
CA GLN A 289 32.60 38.00 29.31
C GLN A 289 31.90 37.26 28.16
N ILE A 290 30.87 36.48 28.49
CA ILE A 290 29.92 35.88 27.54
C ILE A 290 28.52 36.38 27.87
N ASP A 291 27.74 36.59 26.81
CA ASP A 291 26.36 37.05 26.89
C ASP A 291 25.50 36.37 25.82
N ASP A 292 24.17 36.34 26.01
CA ASP A 292 23.17 35.88 25.02
C ASP A 292 23.53 34.54 24.33
N PHE A 293 23.71 33.45 25.10
CA PHE A 293 24.12 32.14 24.58
C PHE A 293 22.91 31.30 24.17
N ALA A 294 22.75 31.02 22.87
CA ALA A 294 21.65 30.25 22.30
C ALA A 294 22.13 29.03 21.50
N VAL A 295 21.37 27.95 21.59
CA VAL A 295 21.60 26.67 20.91
C VAL A 295 20.37 26.35 20.07
N PHE A 296 20.55 26.09 18.78
CA PHE A 296 19.49 25.73 17.83
C PHE A 296 19.76 24.34 17.26
N ALA A 297 18.70 23.55 17.05
CA ALA A 297 18.78 22.24 16.43
C ALA A 297 19.14 22.31 14.94
N ASP A 298 18.75 23.41 14.28
CA ASP A 298 19.00 23.64 12.86
C ASP A 298 20.20 24.56 12.60
N SER A 299 20.67 24.54 11.35
CA SER A 299 21.55 25.61 10.85
C SER A 299 20.77 26.89 10.57
N LEU A 300 21.34 28.04 10.92
CA LEU A 300 20.73 29.34 10.68
C LEU A 300 21.05 29.85 9.27
N SER A 301 20.05 30.49 8.66
CA SER A 301 20.22 31.28 7.44
C SER A 301 21.02 32.55 7.70
N SER A 302 21.61 33.14 6.66
CA SER A 302 22.36 34.39 6.78
C SER A 302 21.51 35.55 7.31
N ASP A 303 20.21 35.56 7.05
CA ASP A 303 19.30 36.61 7.50
C ASP A 303 19.00 36.47 9.00
N GLU A 304 18.81 35.25 9.49
CA GLU A 304 18.68 34.97 10.93
C GLU A 304 19.95 35.32 11.70
N ILE A 305 21.12 34.93 11.17
CA ILE A 305 22.42 35.29 11.76
C ILE A 305 22.59 36.81 11.79
N ALA A 306 22.14 37.53 10.75
CA ALA A 306 22.19 38.99 10.71
C ALA A 306 21.28 39.65 11.77
N LYS A 307 20.10 39.08 12.04
CA LYS A 307 19.20 39.53 13.13
C LYS A 307 19.85 39.35 14.50
N LEU A 308 20.42 38.18 14.78
CA LEU A 308 21.13 37.92 16.03
C LEU A 308 22.34 38.85 16.21
N ALA A 309 23.09 39.11 15.12
CA ALA A 309 24.20 40.05 15.13
C ALA A 309 23.76 41.51 15.33
N ALA A 310 22.55 41.86 14.92
CA ALA A 310 21.93 43.15 15.22
C ALA A 310 21.46 43.25 16.67
N GLY A 311 21.41 42.12 17.38
CA GLY A 311 21.05 42.05 18.78
C GLY A 311 19.59 41.69 19.04
N ASP A 312 18.91 41.08 18.08
CA ASP A 312 17.57 40.53 18.28
C ASP A 312 17.61 39.38 19.30
N ASP A 313 16.54 39.22 20.08
CA ASP A 313 16.37 38.11 21.01
C ASP A 313 16.31 36.79 20.23
N PRO A 314 17.13 35.77 20.56
CA PRO A 314 17.11 34.47 19.89
C PRO A 314 15.72 33.83 19.75
N ARG A 315 14.83 34.03 20.73
CA ARG A 315 13.45 33.52 20.68
C ARG A 315 12.61 34.17 19.59
N SER A 316 12.94 35.40 19.19
CA SER A 316 12.22 36.13 18.14
C SER A 316 12.48 35.58 16.73
N LEU A 317 13.45 34.67 16.58
CA LEU A 317 13.63 33.92 15.34
C LEU A 317 12.57 32.84 15.16
N ILE A 318 11.94 32.40 16.26
CA ILE A 318 10.77 31.53 16.24
C ILE A 318 9.54 32.44 16.13
N PRO A 319 8.72 32.31 15.08
CA PRO A 319 7.50 33.10 14.96
C PRO A 319 6.61 32.91 16.19
N ALA A 320 6.15 34.00 16.81
CA ALA A 320 5.32 34.00 18.03
C ALA A 320 3.88 33.48 17.82
N ASN A 321 3.67 32.70 16.77
CA ASN A 321 2.40 32.18 16.29
C ASN A 321 2.60 30.79 15.66
N ASP A 322 3.69 30.11 16.01
CA ASP A 322 4.02 28.77 15.54
C ASP A 322 3.84 27.70 16.63
N ASP A 323 3.72 28.07 17.92
CA ASP A 323 3.49 27.20 19.11
C ASP A 323 3.70 28.08 20.38
N SER A 324 2.62 28.58 20.98
CA SER A 324 2.62 29.64 22.01
C SER A 324 2.79 29.12 23.44
N ASP A 325 2.49 27.85 23.70
CA ASP A 325 2.69 27.20 24.99
C ASP A 325 3.80 26.13 24.98
N PHE A 326 4.43 25.93 23.83
CA PHE A 326 5.58 25.05 23.60
C PHE A 326 5.25 23.58 23.85
N ASP A 327 4.00 23.18 23.62
CA ASP A 327 3.56 21.82 23.83
C ASP A 327 3.91 20.87 22.67
N GLY A 328 4.31 21.41 21.51
CA GLY A 328 4.70 20.64 20.33
C GLY A 328 3.69 20.70 19.20
N ILE A 329 2.48 21.21 19.45
CA ILE A 329 1.45 21.43 18.44
C ILE A 329 1.47 22.91 18.00
N PRO A 330 1.43 23.22 16.68
CA PRO A 330 1.40 24.60 16.25
C PRO A 330 0.08 25.32 16.53
N ASP A 331 0.13 26.57 17.02
CA ASP A 331 -1.06 27.43 17.26
C ASP A 331 -2.09 27.43 16.13
N ALA A 332 -1.61 27.39 14.89
CA ALA A 332 -2.44 27.40 13.70
C ALA A 332 -3.22 26.09 13.50
N TYR A 333 -2.61 24.96 13.83
CA TYR A 333 -3.24 23.64 13.86
C TYR A 333 -4.24 23.58 15.02
N GLU A 334 -3.81 23.97 16.21
CA GLU A 334 -4.67 23.97 17.40
C GLU A 334 -5.94 24.78 17.18
N THR A 335 -5.80 26.00 16.66
CA THR A 335 -6.95 26.86 16.35
C THR A 335 -7.86 26.25 15.28
N ALA A 336 -7.30 25.53 14.31
CA ALA A 336 -8.07 24.91 13.23
C ALA A 336 -8.86 23.69 13.72
N ASN A 337 -8.30 22.94 14.67
CA ASN A 337 -8.83 21.69 15.21
C ASN A 337 -9.33 21.84 16.67
N GLY A 338 -9.72 23.04 17.08
CA GLY A 338 -10.44 23.23 18.35
C GLY A 338 -9.63 23.08 19.64
N LEU A 339 -8.31 22.88 19.56
CA LEU A 339 -7.37 22.84 20.68
C LEU A 339 -7.04 24.25 21.20
N ASN A 340 -6.24 24.33 22.27
CA ASN A 340 -5.97 25.57 22.98
C ASN A 340 -4.50 26.06 22.86
N PRO A 341 -4.22 27.06 22.00
CA PRO A 341 -2.87 27.56 21.69
C PRO A 341 -2.22 28.39 22.82
N THR A 342 -2.66 28.24 24.06
CA THR A 342 -2.10 28.96 25.20
C THR A 342 -2.04 28.10 26.46
N ALA A 343 -2.45 26.84 26.38
CA ALA A 343 -2.31 25.89 27.46
C ALA A 343 -2.04 24.52 26.86
N ASN A 344 -0.89 23.96 27.22
CA ASN A 344 -0.47 22.62 26.86
C ASN A 344 -1.61 21.61 27.07
N ASP A 345 -2.23 21.20 25.96
CA ASP A 345 -3.30 20.23 25.86
C ASP A 345 -2.95 19.09 24.89
N ALA A 346 -1.71 19.03 24.41
CA ALA A 346 -1.15 17.94 23.61
C ALA A 346 -1.51 16.51 24.09
N ASN A 347 -1.61 16.27 25.40
CA ASN A 347 -1.94 14.94 25.98
C ASN A 347 -3.39 14.77 26.39
N GLU A 348 -4.20 15.80 26.18
CA GLU A 348 -5.63 15.62 26.29
C GLU A 348 -6.12 14.82 25.08
N ASP A 349 -7.31 14.24 25.22
CA ASP A 349 -8.01 13.45 24.21
C ASP A 349 -9.35 14.15 24.01
N LEU A 350 -9.42 15.00 22.98
CA LEU A 350 -10.50 15.97 22.82
C LEU A 350 -11.83 15.28 22.45
N ASP A 351 -11.80 14.22 21.67
CA ASP A 351 -13.00 13.51 21.20
C ASP A 351 -13.30 12.19 21.92
N ASN A 352 -12.39 11.72 22.78
CA ASN A 352 -12.50 10.54 23.65
C ASN A 352 -12.48 9.22 22.87
N ASP A 353 -11.59 9.12 21.89
CA ASP A 353 -11.40 7.93 21.08
C ASP A 353 -10.26 7.01 21.59
N GLY A 354 -9.36 7.56 22.41
CA GLY A 354 -8.20 6.88 22.98
C GLY A 354 -6.84 7.36 22.45
N MET A 355 -6.82 8.23 21.45
CA MET A 355 -5.64 8.89 20.89
C MET A 355 -5.46 10.28 21.54
N SER A 356 -4.21 10.73 21.71
CA SER A 356 -3.93 12.07 22.24
C SER A 356 -3.87 13.11 21.13
N ASN A 357 -4.17 14.38 21.45
CA ASN A 357 -4.17 15.47 20.46
C ASN A 357 -2.84 15.60 19.68
N ILE A 358 -1.70 15.29 20.32
CA ILE A 358 -0.38 15.31 19.68
C ILE A 358 -0.18 14.09 18.77
N ASP A 359 -0.68 12.92 19.17
CA ASP A 359 -0.63 11.72 18.33
C ASP A 359 -1.49 11.92 17.09
N GLU A 360 -2.66 12.52 17.23
CA GLU A 360 -3.54 12.84 16.11
C GLU A 360 -2.90 13.86 15.17
N PHE A 361 -2.23 14.89 15.70
CA PHE A 361 -1.46 15.84 14.90
C PHE A 361 -0.38 15.14 14.06
N VAL A 362 0.25 14.10 14.59
CA VAL A 362 1.32 13.36 13.91
C VAL A 362 0.75 12.34 12.91
N ALA A 363 -0.30 11.62 13.30
CA ALA A 363 -1.02 10.68 12.46
C ALA A 363 -1.82 11.39 11.35
N ALA A 364 -2.00 12.71 11.47
CA ALA A 364 -2.80 13.55 10.59
C ALA A 364 -4.31 13.20 10.59
N THR A 365 -4.79 12.63 11.70
CA THR A 365 -6.20 12.47 12.04
C THR A 365 -6.77 13.78 12.61
N ASP A 366 -8.08 13.87 12.82
CA ASP A 366 -8.73 15.10 13.33
C ASP A 366 -9.05 14.99 14.83
N PRO A 367 -8.43 15.81 15.71
CA PRO A 367 -8.69 15.88 17.15
C PRO A 367 -10.14 16.06 17.61
N ASN A 368 -11.08 16.27 16.70
CA ASN A 368 -12.50 16.41 17.00
C ASN A 368 -13.36 15.28 16.42
N ASN A 369 -12.75 14.24 15.85
CA ASN A 369 -13.43 13.21 15.11
C ASN A 369 -12.88 11.83 15.44
N ASP A 370 -13.66 11.06 16.20
CA ASP A 370 -13.23 9.81 16.81
C ASP A 370 -13.09 8.62 15.85
N ASP A 371 -13.11 8.87 14.54
CA ASP A 371 -13.15 7.92 13.41
C ASP A 371 -12.90 8.71 12.10
N SER A 372 -11.63 8.92 11.77
CA SER A 372 -11.16 9.85 10.74
C SER A 372 -11.48 9.40 9.31
N ASP A 373 -11.47 8.11 9.03
CA ASP A 373 -11.79 7.55 7.71
C ASP A 373 -13.23 6.98 7.58
N ASN A 374 -13.97 6.89 8.69
CA ASN A 374 -15.38 6.48 8.77
C ASN A 374 -15.64 5.02 8.41
N ASP A 375 -14.70 4.13 8.71
CA ASP A 375 -14.81 2.69 8.51
C ASP A 375 -15.57 1.97 9.66
N GLY A 376 -15.67 2.63 10.82
CA GLY A 376 -16.33 2.15 12.03
C GLY A 376 -15.41 1.72 13.17
N LEU A 377 -14.09 1.81 13.00
CA LEU A 377 -13.08 1.79 14.05
C LEU A 377 -12.89 3.22 14.61
N LYS A 378 -12.08 3.34 15.67
CA LYS A 378 -11.73 4.63 16.27
C LYS A 378 -10.26 4.86 16.03
N ASP A 379 -9.81 6.08 15.75
CA ASP A 379 -8.39 6.33 15.43
C ASP A 379 -7.47 5.77 16.53
N GLY A 380 -7.85 5.93 17.80
CA GLY A 380 -7.15 5.38 18.96
C GLY A 380 -7.04 3.85 19.06
N VAL A 381 -7.74 3.06 18.24
CA VAL A 381 -7.53 1.60 18.15
C VAL A 381 -6.70 1.17 16.94
N GLU A 382 -6.33 2.10 16.08
CA GLU A 382 -5.72 1.86 14.76
C GLU A 382 -4.24 2.30 14.76
N SER A 383 -3.36 1.41 15.18
CA SER A 383 -1.94 1.74 15.40
C SER A 383 -1.11 1.93 14.12
N GLY A 384 -1.65 1.61 12.94
CA GLY A 384 -0.92 1.68 11.66
C GLY A 384 0.24 0.67 11.54
N THR A 385 0.33 -0.31 12.43
CA THR A 385 1.44 -1.28 12.47
C THR A 385 1.35 -2.36 11.38
N GLY A 386 0.17 -2.53 10.78
CA GLY A 386 -0.13 -3.63 9.85
C GLY A 386 -0.23 -5.00 10.54
N ILE A 387 -0.39 -5.03 11.87
CA ILE A 387 -0.45 -6.26 12.67
C ILE A 387 -1.68 -6.20 13.57
N PHE A 388 -2.64 -7.10 13.35
CA PHE A 388 -3.77 -7.25 14.25
C PHE A 388 -3.35 -7.86 15.59
N VAL A 389 -3.55 -7.12 16.69
CA VAL A 389 -3.32 -7.59 18.06
C VAL A 389 -4.66 -7.96 18.71
N ASP A 390 -5.55 -6.98 18.87
CA ASP A 390 -6.93 -7.16 19.32
C ASP A 390 -7.83 -5.96 18.94
N LEU A 391 -9.04 -5.86 19.49
CA LEU A 391 -9.99 -4.79 19.15
C LEU A 391 -9.65 -3.41 19.73
N ASN A 392 -8.62 -3.30 20.56
CA ASN A 392 -8.09 -2.02 21.01
C ASN A 392 -6.75 -1.70 20.33
N ASN A 393 -6.27 -2.58 19.44
CA ASN A 393 -5.09 -2.38 18.60
C ASN A 393 -5.21 -3.27 17.36
N THR A 394 -5.91 -2.77 16.34
CA THR A 394 -6.25 -3.50 15.10
C THR A 394 -5.10 -3.53 14.11
N GLY A 395 -4.10 -2.65 14.27
CA GLY A 395 -2.98 -2.51 13.33
C GLY A 395 -3.30 -1.76 12.04
N THR A 396 -4.58 -1.44 11.81
CA THR A 396 -5.08 -0.73 10.63
C THR A 396 -4.66 0.73 10.66
N ASN A 397 -4.79 1.43 9.53
CA ASN A 397 -4.39 2.82 9.37
C ASN A 397 -5.61 3.75 9.53
N PRO A 398 -5.63 4.67 10.51
CA PRO A 398 -6.80 5.51 10.83
C PRO A 398 -7.20 6.56 9.76
N LEU A 399 -6.55 6.51 8.59
CA LEU A 399 -6.79 7.39 7.45
C LEU A 399 -7.12 6.61 6.17
N ASP A 400 -7.28 5.30 6.26
CA ASP A 400 -7.47 4.40 5.14
C ASP A 400 -8.52 3.35 5.51
N ASP A 401 -9.73 3.49 4.96
CA ASP A 401 -10.90 2.70 5.34
C ASP A 401 -10.82 1.21 4.92
N ASP A 402 -9.75 0.81 4.23
CA ASP A 402 -9.44 -0.52 3.68
C ASP A 402 -7.90 -0.70 3.63
N SER A 403 -7.29 -0.99 4.79
CA SER A 403 -5.85 -0.97 4.99
C SER A 403 -5.08 -1.96 4.11
N ASP A 404 -5.67 -3.13 3.82
CA ASP A 404 -5.06 -4.17 3.00
C ASP A 404 -5.47 -4.13 1.51
N ASN A 405 -6.36 -3.20 1.16
CA ASN A 405 -6.85 -2.91 -0.18
C ASN A 405 -7.54 -4.11 -0.85
N ASP A 406 -8.23 -4.94 -0.08
CA ASP A 406 -8.98 -6.08 -0.57
C ASP A 406 -10.44 -5.75 -0.95
N SER A 407 -10.92 -4.54 -0.65
CA SER A 407 -12.32 -4.06 -0.81
C SER A 407 -13.30 -4.42 0.32
N LEU A 408 -12.82 -4.90 1.47
CA LEU A 408 -13.53 -4.91 2.74
C LEU A 408 -13.11 -3.67 3.55
N LEU A 409 -13.99 -3.25 4.47
CA LEU A 409 -13.66 -2.13 5.37
C LEU A 409 -13.03 -2.71 6.63
N ASP A 410 -12.01 -2.06 7.17
CA ASP A 410 -11.28 -2.56 8.33
C ASP A 410 -12.23 -2.85 9.52
N GLY A 411 -13.18 -1.95 9.79
CA GLY A 411 -14.16 -2.06 10.86
C GLY A 411 -15.20 -3.18 10.73
N ILE A 412 -15.33 -3.83 9.57
CA ILE A 412 -16.17 -5.04 9.45
C ILE A 412 -15.40 -6.33 9.73
N GLU A 413 -14.07 -6.28 9.69
CA GLU A 413 -13.20 -7.44 9.82
C GLU A 413 -12.82 -7.68 11.28
N ASN A 414 -12.82 -8.95 11.67
CA ASN A 414 -12.56 -9.31 13.06
C ASN A 414 -12.14 -10.77 13.15
N PRO A 415 -10.83 -11.06 13.17
CA PRO A 415 -10.33 -12.43 13.13
C PRO A 415 -10.56 -13.18 14.44
N ASN A 416 -10.99 -12.50 15.52
CA ASN A 416 -11.40 -13.14 16.77
C ASN A 416 -12.82 -13.74 16.71
N LEU A 417 -13.60 -13.44 15.67
CA LEU A 417 -14.95 -13.95 15.46
C LEU A 417 -15.01 -14.88 14.24
N PRO A 418 -15.79 -15.97 14.29
CA PRO A 418 -15.91 -16.87 13.15
C PRO A 418 -16.66 -16.22 12.00
N PHE A 419 -16.31 -16.61 10.77
CA PHE A 419 -17.05 -16.26 9.55
C PHE A 419 -18.56 -16.53 9.70
N ARG A 420 -19.36 -15.56 9.24
CA ARG A 420 -20.84 -15.70 9.15
C ARG A 420 -21.42 -15.23 7.83
N ASP A 421 -21.07 -14.02 7.41
CA ASP A 421 -21.55 -13.34 6.22
C ASP A 421 -20.69 -12.09 5.95
N SER A 422 -21.05 -11.27 4.96
CA SER A 422 -20.29 -10.07 4.58
C SER A 422 -20.23 -8.96 5.64
N ASN A 423 -21.02 -9.01 6.72
CA ASN A 423 -20.92 -8.06 7.83
C ASN A 423 -20.15 -8.65 9.03
N GLN A 424 -19.67 -9.88 8.88
CA GLN A 424 -18.77 -10.56 9.80
C GLN A 424 -17.97 -11.62 9.01
N PRO A 425 -17.01 -11.18 8.18
CA PRO A 425 -16.17 -12.06 7.38
C PRO A 425 -15.25 -12.93 8.26
N GLY A 426 -14.87 -12.42 9.44
CA GLY A 426 -14.00 -13.17 10.37
C GLY A 426 -12.53 -13.19 9.95
N THR A 427 -12.17 -12.27 9.06
CA THR A 427 -10.87 -12.07 8.42
C THR A 427 -10.05 -11.04 9.19
N ASP A 428 -8.76 -10.93 8.86
CA ASP A 428 -7.81 -9.98 9.42
C ASP A 428 -7.72 -8.75 8.51
N PRO A 429 -8.04 -7.53 8.98
CA PRO A 429 -8.09 -6.32 8.14
C PRO A 429 -6.74 -5.89 7.56
N ASN A 430 -5.64 -6.53 7.97
CA ASN A 430 -4.30 -6.24 7.46
C ASN A 430 -3.83 -7.27 6.43
N LEU A 431 -4.68 -8.22 6.02
CA LEU A 431 -4.33 -9.34 5.17
C LEU A 431 -5.36 -9.58 4.06
N THR A 432 -5.00 -9.18 2.84
CA THR A 432 -5.83 -9.37 1.64
C THR A 432 -6.36 -10.81 1.46
N ASP A 433 -5.64 -11.82 1.98
CA ASP A 433 -5.97 -13.25 1.94
C ASP A 433 -5.67 -13.85 3.33
N SER A 434 -6.71 -13.91 4.17
CA SER A 434 -6.59 -14.27 5.59
C SER A 434 -6.15 -15.72 5.80
N ASP A 435 -6.56 -16.65 4.93
CA ASP A 435 -6.29 -18.08 5.09
C ASP A 435 -5.13 -18.60 4.22
N ASN A 436 -4.59 -17.74 3.36
CA ASN A 436 -3.45 -17.95 2.46
C ASN A 436 -3.67 -19.05 1.41
N ASP A 437 -4.88 -19.16 0.85
CA ASP A 437 -5.18 -20.11 -0.23
C ASP A 437 -5.09 -19.53 -1.65
N GLY A 438 -4.87 -18.22 -1.76
CA GLY A 438 -4.59 -17.49 -3.00
C GLY A 438 -5.78 -16.72 -3.56
N TYR A 439 -6.89 -16.60 -2.82
CA TYR A 439 -8.03 -15.75 -3.13
C TYR A 439 -8.16 -14.66 -2.07
N SER A 440 -8.57 -13.45 -2.47
CA SER A 440 -8.80 -12.40 -1.49
C SER A 440 -10.09 -12.63 -0.72
N ASP A 441 -10.16 -12.13 0.50
CA ASP A 441 -11.31 -12.32 1.37
C ASP A 441 -12.61 -11.77 0.73
N SER A 442 -12.54 -10.59 0.13
CA SER A 442 -13.63 -10.01 -0.66
C SER A 442 -14.06 -10.85 -1.87
N SER A 443 -13.11 -11.53 -2.53
CA SER A 443 -13.38 -12.41 -3.66
C SER A 443 -14.13 -13.65 -3.17
N GLU A 444 -13.69 -14.24 -2.07
CA GLU A 444 -14.34 -15.38 -1.45
C GLU A 444 -15.79 -15.08 -1.04
N LEU A 445 -16.03 -13.91 -0.43
CA LEU A 445 -17.38 -13.45 -0.13
C LEU A 445 -18.23 -13.28 -1.39
N GLN A 446 -17.66 -12.78 -2.51
CA GLN A 446 -18.36 -12.72 -3.81
C GLN A 446 -18.76 -14.10 -4.32
N PHE A 447 -17.95 -15.14 -4.05
CA PHE A 447 -18.22 -16.52 -4.46
C PHE A 447 -18.95 -17.35 -3.40
N ASN A 448 -19.40 -16.74 -2.30
CA ASN A 448 -20.02 -17.39 -1.14
C ASN A 448 -19.15 -18.51 -0.55
N THR A 449 -17.84 -18.31 -0.52
CA THR A 449 -16.89 -19.18 0.18
C THR A 449 -16.50 -18.58 1.54
N ASP A 450 -15.90 -19.41 2.40
CA ASP A 450 -15.46 -19.04 3.74
C ASP A 450 -14.01 -18.52 3.69
N PRO A 451 -13.78 -17.20 3.84
CA PRO A 451 -12.45 -16.57 3.69
C PRO A 451 -11.47 -16.91 4.82
N THR A 452 -11.92 -17.70 5.81
CA THR A 452 -11.10 -18.13 6.95
C THR A 452 -10.69 -19.60 6.83
N SER A 453 -10.99 -20.24 5.70
CA SER A 453 -10.82 -21.67 5.49
C SER A 453 -10.16 -22.00 4.17
N ALA A 454 -8.84 -22.25 4.18
CA ALA A 454 -8.04 -22.59 3.00
C ALA A 454 -8.45 -23.88 2.22
N GLN A 455 -9.54 -24.52 2.61
CA GLN A 455 -10.18 -25.63 1.89
C GLN A 455 -11.44 -25.17 1.14
N SER A 456 -11.85 -23.92 1.33
CA SER A 456 -13.03 -23.27 0.82
C SER A 456 -12.72 -22.38 -0.39
N ILE A 457 -11.71 -22.68 -1.20
CA ILE A 457 -11.42 -21.88 -2.40
C ILE A 457 -12.63 -21.63 -3.33
N PRO A 458 -12.77 -20.42 -3.89
CA PRO A 458 -13.55 -20.17 -5.09
C PRO A 458 -13.18 -21.15 -6.20
N GLN A 459 -14.14 -21.94 -6.68
CA GLN A 459 -13.90 -22.86 -7.79
C GLN A 459 -13.95 -22.06 -9.10
N THR A 460 -12.89 -22.13 -9.92
CA THR A 460 -12.91 -21.53 -11.26
C THR A 460 -14.05 -22.15 -12.08
N GLN A 461 -15.00 -21.34 -12.52
CA GLN A 461 -16.01 -21.74 -13.48
C GLN A 461 -15.35 -22.24 -14.77
N GLU A 462 -15.70 -23.45 -15.20
CA GLU A 462 -15.16 -24.10 -16.38
C GLU A 462 -16.23 -24.38 -17.41
N LEU A 463 -15.89 -24.20 -18.69
CA LEU A 463 -16.63 -24.76 -19.81
C LEU A 463 -16.35 -26.27 -19.89
N LEU A 464 -17.33 -27.08 -19.47
CA LEU A 464 -17.20 -28.53 -19.38
C LEU A 464 -17.39 -29.20 -20.74
N VAL A 465 -18.39 -28.75 -21.50
CA VAL A 465 -18.77 -29.32 -22.79
C VAL A 465 -19.27 -28.21 -23.70
N TYR A 466 -18.91 -28.25 -24.99
CA TYR A 466 -19.40 -27.31 -26.01
C TYR A 466 -19.60 -28.01 -27.35
N TYR A 467 -20.83 -28.00 -27.86
CA TYR A 467 -21.19 -28.44 -29.21
C TYR A 467 -21.65 -27.22 -30.03
N ASP A 468 -20.79 -26.77 -30.94
CA ASP A 468 -21.06 -25.68 -31.88
C ASP A 468 -21.98 -26.10 -33.04
N PHE A 469 -22.12 -27.40 -33.29
CA PHE A 469 -22.89 -27.98 -34.40
C PHE A 469 -22.51 -27.50 -35.81
N ASN A 470 -21.33 -26.91 -35.96
CA ASN A 470 -20.80 -26.41 -37.23
C ASN A 470 -20.14 -27.54 -38.02
N GLY A 471 -20.91 -28.14 -38.93
CA GLY A 471 -20.51 -29.27 -39.79
C GLY A 471 -20.27 -30.61 -39.08
N GLN A 472 -20.36 -30.65 -37.74
CA GLN A 472 -20.07 -31.82 -36.92
C GLN A 472 -20.91 -31.85 -35.63
N ALA A 473 -20.86 -32.96 -34.90
CA ALA A 473 -21.45 -33.11 -33.58
C ALA A 473 -20.39 -33.47 -32.51
N ALA A 474 -19.15 -33.00 -32.68
CA ALA A 474 -18.05 -33.28 -31.75
C ALA A 474 -17.94 -32.19 -30.67
N ASP A 475 -17.54 -32.59 -29.47
CA ASP A 475 -17.25 -31.66 -28.38
C ASP A 475 -16.00 -30.83 -28.71
N ARG A 476 -16.12 -29.51 -28.64
CA ARG A 476 -15.05 -28.56 -28.94
C ARG A 476 -14.01 -28.46 -27.83
N MET A 477 -14.35 -28.90 -26.62
CA MET A 477 -13.42 -28.95 -25.50
C MET A 477 -12.58 -30.24 -25.45
N GLY A 478 -13.07 -31.30 -26.10
CA GLY A 478 -12.44 -32.63 -26.05
C GLY A 478 -12.57 -33.33 -24.70
N ASN A 479 -13.47 -32.85 -23.84
CA ASN A 479 -13.73 -33.36 -22.49
C ASN A 479 -14.89 -34.37 -22.48
N ALA A 480 -15.80 -34.29 -23.46
CA ALA A 480 -16.92 -35.21 -23.64
C ALA A 480 -16.80 -36.01 -24.95
N PRO A 481 -17.45 -37.19 -25.06
CA PRO A 481 -17.60 -37.89 -26.32
C PRO A 481 -18.37 -37.08 -27.37
N ASP A 482 -18.12 -37.35 -28.65
CA ASP A 482 -18.95 -36.79 -29.73
C ASP A 482 -20.42 -37.20 -29.56
N ALA A 483 -21.34 -36.27 -29.83
CA ALA A 483 -22.76 -36.53 -29.74
C ALA A 483 -23.22 -37.42 -30.91
N SER A 484 -23.87 -38.53 -30.58
CA SER A 484 -24.48 -39.43 -31.55
C SER A 484 -25.84 -38.90 -31.98
N LEU A 485 -26.01 -38.63 -33.27
CA LEU A 485 -27.30 -38.23 -33.84
C LEU A 485 -28.19 -39.46 -34.03
N LEU A 486 -29.39 -39.43 -33.45
CA LEU A 486 -30.33 -40.55 -33.44
C LEU A 486 -31.58 -40.25 -34.28
N VAL A 487 -32.16 -41.33 -34.82
CA VAL A 487 -33.34 -41.30 -35.70
C VAL A 487 -33.04 -40.45 -36.94
N ASP A 488 -33.70 -39.30 -37.11
CA ASP A 488 -33.57 -38.43 -38.28
C ASP A 488 -32.85 -37.11 -37.94
N ALA A 489 -32.30 -36.99 -36.72
CA ALA A 489 -31.50 -35.83 -36.33
C ALA A 489 -30.26 -35.68 -37.24
N ALA A 490 -29.97 -34.45 -37.66
CA ALA A 490 -28.91 -34.15 -38.61
C ALA A 490 -28.30 -32.77 -38.36
N ILE A 491 -27.05 -32.57 -38.79
CA ILE A 491 -26.48 -31.23 -38.90
C ILE A 491 -27.05 -30.55 -40.15
N THR A 492 -27.48 -29.30 -40.02
CA THR A 492 -28.05 -28.53 -41.12
C THR A 492 -27.02 -28.21 -42.21
N THR A 493 -27.45 -27.55 -43.28
CA THR A 493 -26.56 -27.00 -44.30
C THR A 493 -26.07 -25.60 -43.93
N GLU A 494 -24.96 -25.13 -44.50
CA GLU A 494 -24.39 -23.79 -44.28
C GLU A 494 -25.42 -22.66 -44.20
N GLY A 495 -25.28 -21.77 -43.20
CA GLY A 495 -26.12 -20.58 -43.00
C GLY A 495 -27.45 -20.85 -42.32
N GLN A 496 -27.56 -21.98 -41.61
CA GLN A 496 -28.76 -22.38 -40.89
C GLN A 496 -28.62 -22.34 -39.37
N GLY A 497 -27.43 -22.00 -38.85
CA GLY A 497 -27.17 -21.64 -37.45
C GLY A 497 -27.69 -20.25 -37.06
N VAL A 498 -27.29 -19.79 -35.88
CA VAL A 498 -27.77 -18.55 -35.24
C VAL A 498 -27.35 -17.28 -35.98
N SER A 499 -26.10 -17.19 -36.41
CA SER A 499 -25.56 -16.04 -37.15
C SER A 499 -26.11 -15.98 -38.58
N GLY A 500 -26.50 -17.14 -39.14
CA GLY A 500 -26.97 -17.28 -40.52
C GLY A 500 -25.87 -17.05 -41.57
N THR A 501 -24.60 -17.06 -41.16
CA THR A 501 -23.44 -16.89 -42.05
C THR A 501 -22.99 -18.22 -42.65
N ALA A 502 -22.21 -18.18 -43.74
CA ALA A 502 -21.69 -19.42 -44.31
C ALA A 502 -20.72 -20.11 -43.34
N GLY A 503 -20.87 -21.41 -43.12
CA GLY A 503 -20.14 -22.17 -42.10
C GLY A 503 -20.77 -22.18 -40.71
N ASP A 504 -21.95 -21.56 -40.56
CA ASP A 504 -22.76 -21.60 -39.34
C ASP A 504 -23.96 -22.54 -39.55
N GLU A 505 -23.86 -23.73 -38.96
CA GLU A 505 -24.86 -24.80 -39.00
C GLU A 505 -25.45 -25.06 -37.61
N ALA A 506 -26.46 -25.92 -37.53
CA ALA A 506 -27.17 -26.24 -36.30
C ALA A 506 -27.56 -27.72 -36.28
N LEU A 507 -27.92 -28.21 -35.10
CA LEU A 507 -28.59 -29.50 -34.94
C LEU A 507 -30.06 -29.38 -35.33
N ASP A 508 -30.47 -30.04 -36.41
CA ASP A 508 -31.86 -30.22 -36.82
C ASP A 508 -32.45 -31.50 -36.23
N LEU A 509 -33.61 -31.38 -35.60
CA LEU A 509 -34.34 -32.48 -34.96
C LEU A 509 -35.48 -33.01 -35.83
N ALA A 510 -35.49 -32.65 -37.12
CA ALA A 510 -36.33 -33.19 -38.18
C ALA A 510 -37.84 -33.04 -37.95
N PHE A 511 -38.46 -33.92 -37.16
CA PHE A 511 -39.89 -33.93 -36.91
C PHE A 511 -40.24 -33.98 -35.43
N PRO A 512 -41.26 -33.25 -34.99
CA PRO A 512 -41.72 -33.33 -33.62
C PRO A 512 -42.35 -34.69 -33.31
N GLY A 513 -41.91 -35.32 -32.22
CA GLY A 513 -42.51 -36.56 -31.71
C GLY A 513 -42.04 -37.85 -32.39
N ASP A 514 -40.95 -37.82 -33.16
CA ASP A 514 -40.34 -38.98 -33.82
C ASP A 514 -39.20 -39.64 -33.01
N GLY A 515 -38.71 -38.96 -31.96
CA GLY A 515 -37.57 -39.40 -31.15
C GLY A 515 -36.20 -38.94 -31.64
N SER A 516 -36.14 -38.04 -32.62
CA SER A 516 -34.90 -37.40 -33.07
C SER A 516 -34.25 -36.60 -31.94
N MET A 517 -32.97 -36.87 -31.71
CA MET A 517 -32.15 -36.25 -30.67
C MET A 517 -30.66 -36.44 -30.96
N ALA A 518 -29.81 -35.64 -30.32
CA ALA A 518 -28.40 -35.98 -30.14
C ALA A 518 -28.19 -36.58 -28.74
N MET A 519 -27.32 -37.58 -28.62
CA MET A 519 -27.04 -38.27 -27.36
C MET A 519 -25.54 -38.34 -27.10
N VAL A 520 -25.15 -37.94 -25.90
CA VAL A 520 -23.78 -38.01 -25.40
C VAL A 520 -23.69 -39.13 -24.37
N ASP A 521 -22.69 -40.01 -24.55
CA ASP A 521 -22.48 -41.17 -23.69
C ASP A 521 -21.86 -40.79 -22.33
N ILE A 522 -21.98 -41.71 -21.37
CA ILE A 522 -21.43 -41.62 -20.00
C ILE A 522 -19.95 -41.18 -20.03
N GLY A 523 -19.59 -40.29 -19.09
CA GLY A 523 -18.23 -39.76 -18.97
C GLY A 523 -17.98 -39.01 -17.65
N GLN A 524 -16.75 -38.54 -17.46
CA GLN A 524 -16.32 -37.82 -16.24
C GLN A 524 -16.49 -36.30 -16.34
N HIS A 525 -16.96 -35.79 -17.47
CA HIS A 525 -17.04 -34.34 -17.73
C HIS A 525 -18.06 -33.59 -16.86
N PHE A 526 -18.90 -34.30 -16.08
CA PHE A 526 -19.78 -33.70 -15.06
C PHE A 526 -19.33 -33.96 -13.62
N ASP A 527 -18.12 -34.49 -13.40
CA ASP A 527 -17.59 -34.72 -12.04
C ASP A 527 -17.51 -33.42 -11.23
N LYS A 528 -17.23 -32.29 -11.89
CA LYS A 528 -17.23 -30.97 -11.23
C LYS A 528 -18.62 -30.52 -10.80
N ILE A 529 -19.64 -30.70 -11.64
CA ILE A 529 -21.04 -30.42 -11.27
C ILE A 529 -21.43 -31.27 -10.06
N ASN A 530 -21.01 -32.53 -10.02
CA ASN A 530 -21.29 -33.41 -8.89
C ASN A 530 -20.60 -32.96 -7.58
N ALA A 531 -19.45 -32.30 -7.68
CA ALA A 531 -18.71 -31.77 -6.54
C ALA A 531 -19.28 -30.43 -6.04
N THR A 532 -19.61 -29.51 -6.95
CA THR A 532 -20.09 -28.16 -6.62
C THR A 532 -21.60 -28.10 -6.40
N ASN A 533 -22.34 -29.05 -6.95
CA ASN A 533 -23.79 -29.01 -7.08
C ASN A 533 -24.32 -27.81 -7.89
N ALA A 534 -23.45 -27.10 -8.62
CA ALA A 534 -23.79 -25.98 -9.46
C ALA A 534 -23.60 -26.33 -10.95
N VAL A 535 -24.38 -25.68 -11.82
CA VAL A 535 -24.34 -25.92 -13.27
C VAL A 535 -25.04 -24.78 -14.01
N ALA A 536 -24.51 -24.40 -15.17
CA ALA A 536 -25.26 -23.66 -16.19
C ALA A 536 -25.30 -24.45 -17.50
N VAL A 537 -26.43 -24.42 -18.20
CA VAL A 537 -26.58 -24.94 -19.55
C VAL A 537 -27.07 -23.80 -20.44
N SER A 538 -26.29 -23.48 -21.48
CA SER A 538 -26.52 -22.39 -22.42
C SER A 538 -26.68 -22.94 -23.81
N PHE A 539 -27.60 -22.40 -24.61
CA PHE A 539 -27.76 -22.76 -26.02
C PHE A 539 -28.63 -21.73 -26.76
N TRP A 540 -28.45 -21.68 -28.07
CA TRP A 540 -29.40 -21.07 -28.99
C TRP A 540 -30.44 -22.10 -29.44
N GLN A 541 -31.69 -21.66 -29.56
CA GLN A 541 -32.76 -22.51 -30.08
C GLN A 541 -33.66 -21.77 -31.07
N PHE A 542 -33.92 -22.41 -32.20
CA PHE A 542 -34.91 -21.98 -33.19
C PHE A 542 -36.16 -22.84 -33.05
N ASN A 543 -37.18 -22.32 -32.39
CA ASN A 543 -38.40 -23.08 -32.14
C ASN A 543 -39.40 -22.99 -33.29
N THR A 544 -39.98 -24.10 -33.74
CA THR A 544 -41.03 -24.14 -34.78
C THR A 544 -42.41 -24.53 -34.24
N GLY A 545 -42.50 -24.88 -32.95
CA GLY A 545 -43.76 -25.18 -32.28
C GLY A 545 -43.58 -25.83 -30.90
N ALA A 546 -44.56 -25.61 -30.02
CA ALA A 546 -44.59 -26.23 -28.68
C ALA A 546 -44.88 -27.74 -28.77
N THR A 547 -43.96 -28.58 -28.28
CA THR A 547 -44.11 -30.04 -28.27
C THR A 547 -43.87 -30.64 -26.90
N GLN A 548 -44.28 -31.89 -26.75
CA GLN A 548 -43.95 -32.67 -25.58
C GLN A 548 -42.49 -33.14 -25.70
N SER A 549 -41.51 -32.30 -25.36
CA SER A 549 -40.08 -32.64 -25.44
C SER A 549 -39.20 -31.75 -24.54
N SER A 550 -37.90 -32.03 -24.51
CA SER A 550 -36.87 -31.31 -23.74
C SER A 550 -35.79 -30.76 -24.66
N ALA A 551 -35.27 -29.57 -24.35
CA ALA A 551 -34.09 -29.02 -25.01
C ALA A 551 -32.83 -29.79 -24.62
N PHE A 552 -32.69 -30.11 -23.33
CA PHE A 552 -31.63 -30.97 -22.82
C PHE A 552 -32.10 -31.83 -21.65
N TRP A 553 -31.39 -32.91 -21.39
CA TRP A 553 -31.62 -33.80 -20.25
C TRP A 553 -30.30 -34.37 -19.74
N LEU A 554 -29.75 -33.80 -18.67
CA LEU A 554 -28.60 -34.36 -17.96
C LEU A 554 -29.06 -35.54 -17.08
N ILE A 555 -28.47 -36.71 -17.29
CA ILE A 555 -28.94 -37.96 -16.72
C ILE A 555 -28.33 -38.18 -15.32
N ALA A 556 -29.21 -38.37 -14.34
CA ALA A 556 -28.85 -38.85 -13.01
C ALA A 556 -29.41 -40.27 -12.83
N PRO A 557 -28.58 -41.33 -12.85
CA PRO A 557 -29.05 -42.71 -12.75
C PRO A 557 -29.84 -43.02 -11.49
N SER A 558 -29.59 -42.27 -10.42
CA SER A 558 -30.26 -42.42 -9.13
C SER A 558 -31.61 -41.68 -9.04
N ALA A 559 -31.94 -40.82 -10.01
CA ALA A 559 -33.15 -40.02 -9.98
C ALA A 559 -34.41 -40.84 -10.28
N SER A 560 -35.47 -40.57 -9.50
CA SER A 560 -36.82 -41.06 -9.81
C SER A 560 -37.36 -40.41 -11.10
N ASN A 561 -38.36 -41.04 -11.73
CA ASN A 561 -39.02 -40.54 -12.94
C ASN A 561 -38.09 -40.37 -14.16
N ASN A 562 -37.60 -41.50 -14.70
CA ASN A 562 -36.82 -41.57 -15.94
C ASN A 562 -35.42 -40.91 -15.84
N THR A 563 -34.71 -41.14 -14.72
CA THR A 563 -33.32 -40.68 -14.52
C THR A 563 -33.11 -39.18 -14.76
N ARG A 564 -34.08 -38.37 -14.34
CA ARG A 564 -34.10 -36.92 -14.52
C ARG A 564 -33.18 -36.21 -13.53
N GLY A 565 -31.97 -35.86 -13.97
CA GLY A 565 -30.99 -35.11 -13.18
C GLY A 565 -31.27 -33.61 -13.24
N PHE A 566 -30.89 -32.98 -14.34
CA PHE A 566 -31.17 -31.58 -14.67
C PHE A 566 -31.70 -31.46 -16.09
N GLN A 567 -32.85 -30.82 -16.27
CA GLN A 567 -33.60 -30.90 -17.52
C GLN A 567 -34.38 -29.62 -17.78
N ALA A 568 -34.42 -29.16 -19.03
CA ALA A 568 -35.28 -28.05 -19.45
C ALA A 568 -36.17 -28.38 -20.65
N HIS A 569 -37.38 -27.79 -20.63
CA HIS A 569 -38.38 -27.81 -21.68
C HIS A 569 -38.58 -26.39 -22.23
N THR A 570 -38.47 -26.19 -23.54
CA THR A 570 -38.41 -24.84 -24.16
C THR A 570 -39.26 -24.72 -25.43
N PRO A 571 -40.60 -24.56 -25.33
CA PRO A 571 -41.43 -24.84 -24.19
C PRO A 571 -42.03 -26.26 -24.30
N TRP A 572 -42.72 -26.68 -23.26
CA TRP A 572 -43.59 -27.85 -23.31
C TRP A 572 -44.83 -27.61 -24.19
N SER A 573 -45.62 -28.66 -24.44
CA SER A 573 -46.85 -28.64 -25.26
C SER A 573 -47.92 -27.61 -24.82
N ASP A 574 -47.82 -27.05 -23.62
CA ASP A 574 -48.70 -25.98 -23.11
C ASP A 574 -48.13 -24.57 -23.30
N GLY A 575 -46.96 -24.42 -23.93
CA GLY A 575 -46.28 -23.15 -24.17
C GLY A 575 -45.46 -22.64 -22.98
N THR A 576 -45.34 -23.42 -21.90
CA THR A 576 -44.58 -23.05 -20.70
C THR A 576 -43.17 -23.64 -20.74
N ILE A 577 -42.17 -22.85 -20.37
CA ILE A 577 -40.82 -23.32 -20.07
C ILE A 577 -40.83 -23.98 -18.70
N TYR A 578 -40.23 -25.16 -18.60
CA TYR A 578 -40.05 -25.87 -17.34
C TYR A 578 -38.57 -26.22 -17.20
N VAL A 579 -38.00 -26.00 -16.01
CA VAL A 579 -36.71 -26.56 -15.64
C VAL A 579 -36.88 -27.38 -14.36
N ASP A 580 -36.32 -28.59 -14.38
CA ASP A 580 -36.46 -29.60 -13.34
C ASP A 580 -35.10 -30.09 -12.85
N VAL A 581 -34.95 -30.17 -11.53
CA VAL A 581 -33.83 -30.83 -10.84
C VAL A 581 -34.32 -32.01 -10.01
N ALA A 582 -33.40 -32.92 -9.69
CA ALA A 582 -33.55 -33.95 -8.65
C ALA A 582 -34.80 -34.85 -8.80
N GLY A 583 -35.09 -35.29 -10.02
CA GLY A 583 -36.14 -36.28 -10.29
C GLY A 583 -37.58 -35.75 -10.45
N CYS A 584 -37.81 -34.43 -10.40
CA CYS A 584 -39.14 -33.78 -10.58
C CYS A 584 -40.20 -34.27 -9.55
N CYS A 585 -41.40 -33.71 -9.42
CA CYS A 585 -41.98 -32.46 -9.91
C CYS A 585 -42.56 -31.79 -8.66
N GLY A 586 -41.73 -31.07 -7.91
CA GLY A 586 -42.09 -30.57 -6.58
C GLY A 586 -41.21 -29.37 -6.22
N PRO A 587 -40.42 -29.42 -5.15
CA PRO A 587 -39.53 -28.32 -4.79
C PRO A 587 -38.50 -28.02 -5.89
N GLY A 588 -38.08 -29.03 -6.67
CA GLY A 588 -37.08 -28.89 -7.74
C GLY A 588 -37.58 -28.41 -9.11
N ARG A 589 -38.76 -27.77 -9.21
CA ARG A 589 -39.27 -27.22 -10.48
C ARG A 589 -39.37 -25.69 -10.44
N LEU A 590 -38.97 -25.07 -11.56
CA LEU A 590 -39.22 -23.67 -11.90
C LEU A 590 -39.86 -23.56 -13.29
N THR A 591 -40.72 -22.55 -13.49
CA THR A 591 -41.49 -22.37 -14.72
C THR A 591 -41.51 -20.91 -15.18
N ALA A 592 -41.46 -20.68 -16.49
CA ALA A 592 -41.66 -19.36 -17.10
C ALA A 592 -42.63 -19.48 -18.30
N GLY A 593 -43.65 -18.62 -18.35
CA GLY A 593 -44.65 -18.65 -19.42
C GLY A 593 -44.58 -17.41 -20.32
N GLY A 594 -44.92 -17.56 -21.59
CA GLY A 594 -45.14 -16.43 -22.52
C GLY A 594 -43.87 -15.74 -23.05
N VAL A 595 -42.72 -16.41 -22.99
CA VAL A 595 -41.41 -15.86 -23.40
C VAL A 595 -40.80 -16.52 -24.65
N VAL A 596 -41.34 -17.66 -25.10
CA VAL A 596 -40.89 -18.31 -26.34
C VAL A 596 -41.59 -17.70 -27.55
N ILE A 597 -40.80 -17.37 -28.57
CA ILE A 597 -41.25 -16.85 -29.86
C ILE A 597 -40.99 -17.89 -30.94
N GLU A 598 -42.06 -18.36 -31.60
CA GLU A 598 -41.94 -19.31 -32.71
C GLU A 598 -41.29 -18.66 -33.94
N ASN A 599 -40.46 -19.44 -34.62
CA ASN A 599 -39.72 -19.11 -35.84
C ASN A 599 -38.69 -17.98 -35.65
N GLN A 600 -38.13 -17.87 -34.45
CA GLN A 600 -37.00 -16.99 -34.14
C GLN A 600 -35.95 -17.76 -33.34
N TRP A 601 -34.68 -17.39 -33.53
CA TRP A 601 -33.60 -17.80 -32.64
C TRP A 601 -33.75 -17.05 -31.32
N GLN A 602 -33.68 -17.79 -30.21
CA GLN A 602 -33.59 -17.23 -28.87
C GLN A 602 -32.48 -17.94 -28.10
N HIS A 603 -31.80 -17.18 -27.26
CA HIS A 603 -30.76 -17.69 -26.38
C HIS A 603 -31.36 -18.07 -25.03
N PHE A 604 -31.04 -19.27 -24.54
CA PHE A 604 -31.54 -19.78 -23.27
C PHE A 604 -30.38 -20.13 -22.34
N VAL A 605 -30.49 -19.72 -21.07
CA VAL A 605 -29.62 -20.23 -20.00
C VAL A 605 -30.48 -20.77 -18.87
N PHE A 606 -30.19 -22.00 -18.46
CA PHE A 606 -30.76 -22.65 -17.29
C PHE A 606 -29.65 -22.96 -16.32
N GLN A 607 -29.73 -22.44 -15.10
CA GLN A 607 -28.65 -22.63 -14.13
C GLN A 607 -29.15 -22.90 -12.72
N ARG A 608 -28.39 -23.74 -12.00
CA ARG A 608 -28.43 -23.88 -10.55
C ARG A 608 -27.15 -23.27 -9.99
N THR A 609 -27.28 -22.29 -9.10
CA THR A 609 -26.15 -21.66 -8.41
C THR A 609 -25.62 -22.54 -7.28
N ILE A 610 -24.41 -22.26 -6.81
CA ILE A 610 -23.84 -22.92 -5.64
C ILE A 610 -24.65 -22.67 -4.36
N SER A 611 -25.29 -21.49 -4.23
CA SER A 611 -26.24 -21.15 -3.16
C SER A 611 -27.53 -21.97 -3.19
N GLY A 612 -27.79 -22.72 -4.27
CA GLY A 612 -28.97 -23.55 -4.43
C GLY A 612 -30.17 -22.82 -5.04
N ASP A 613 -29.94 -21.77 -5.81
CA ASP A 613 -30.98 -21.04 -6.54
C ASP A 613 -31.09 -21.60 -7.97
N LEU A 614 -32.32 -21.68 -8.48
CA LEU A 614 -32.61 -22.13 -9.84
C LEU A 614 -33.09 -20.96 -10.68
N GLU A 615 -32.52 -20.76 -11.87
CA GLU A 615 -32.79 -19.60 -12.71
C GLU A 615 -33.11 -19.98 -14.17
N ILE A 616 -33.94 -19.15 -14.80
CA ILE A 616 -34.24 -19.20 -16.24
C ILE A 616 -33.91 -17.84 -16.84
N TRP A 617 -33.07 -17.83 -17.86
CA TRP A 617 -32.72 -16.65 -18.64
C TRP A 617 -33.11 -16.86 -20.10
N VAL A 618 -33.64 -15.81 -20.74
CA VAL A 618 -34.01 -15.78 -22.16
C VAL A 618 -33.49 -14.49 -22.77
N ASP A 619 -32.72 -14.59 -23.85
CA ASP A 619 -32.15 -13.46 -24.60
C ASP A 619 -31.39 -12.46 -23.71
N GLY A 620 -30.61 -12.99 -22.75
CA GLY A 620 -29.81 -12.19 -21.82
C GLY A 620 -30.55 -11.72 -20.57
N ILE A 621 -31.87 -11.97 -20.46
CA ILE A 621 -32.71 -11.45 -19.36
C ILE A 621 -33.18 -12.58 -18.45
N LYS A 622 -33.01 -12.41 -17.12
CA LYS A 622 -33.56 -13.35 -16.13
C LYS A 622 -35.09 -13.25 -16.10
N VAL A 623 -35.78 -14.32 -16.51
CA VAL A 623 -37.25 -14.36 -16.59
C VAL A 623 -37.91 -15.08 -15.41
N ALA A 624 -37.16 -15.91 -14.68
CA ALA A 624 -37.63 -16.57 -13.47
C ALA A 624 -36.48 -17.00 -12.56
N GLU A 625 -36.73 -17.03 -11.26
CA GLU A 625 -35.81 -17.49 -10.22
C GLU A 625 -36.58 -18.21 -9.12
N LYS A 626 -35.95 -19.20 -8.50
CA LYS A 626 -36.46 -19.87 -7.31
C LYS A 626 -35.33 -20.26 -6.38
N PRO A 627 -35.26 -19.68 -5.17
CA PRO A 627 -34.20 -20.00 -4.24
C PRO A 627 -34.44 -21.30 -3.47
N ASN A 628 -33.39 -21.84 -2.87
CA ASN A 628 -33.42 -23.03 -2.00
C ASN A 628 -34.03 -24.29 -2.66
N ILE A 629 -33.63 -24.58 -3.89
CA ILE A 629 -34.01 -25.81 -4.57
C ILE A 629 -33.22 -27.03 -4.04
N PRO A 630 -33.76 -28.26 -4.14
CA PRO A 630 -33.02 -29.46 -3.79
C PRO A 630 -31.72 -29.60 -4.58
N ASP A 631 -30.76 -30.28 -3.98
CA ASP A 631 -29.48 -30.58 -4.61
C ASP A 631 -29.65 -31.45 -5.87
N LEU A 632 -28.77 -31.23 -6.84
CA LEU A 632 -28.61 -32.13 -7.98
C LEU A 632 -28.27 -33.53 -7.48
N LEU A 633 -28.94 -34.53 -8.07
CA LEU A 633 -28.55 -35.93 -7.90
C LEU A 633 -27.34 -36.22 -8.79
N PRO A 634 -26.44 -37.14 -8.39
CA PRO A 634 -25.21 -37.40 -9.13
C PRO A 634 -25.46 -37.73 -10.61
N LEU A 635 -24.87 -36.91 -11.48
CA LEU A 635 -24.88 -37.05 -12.94
C LEU A 635 -23.78 -38.02 -13.38
N ASP A 636 -24.03 -38.83 -14.40
CA ASP A 636 -23.05 -39.81 -14.91
C ASP A 636 -22.33 -39.37 -16.19
N GLY A 637 -22.48 -38.10 -16.57
CA GLY A 637 -21.96 -37.57 -17.83
C GLY A 637 -22.84 -37.84 -19.05
N SER A 638 -23.80 -38.76 -19.00
CA SER A 638 -24.68 -38.95 -20.16
C SER A 638 -25.76 -37.87 -20.23
N PHE A 639 -26.09 -37.42 -21.44
CA PHE A 639 -27.19 -36.49 -21.65
C PHE A 639 -27.75 -36.53 -23.07
N THR A 640 -28.98 -36.04 -23.23
CA THR A 640 -29.63 -35.87 -24.54
C THR A 640 -29.84 -34.40 -24.85
N ILE A 641 -29.80 -34.07 -26.13
CA ILE A 641 -30.06 -32.74 -26.68
C ILE A 641 -31.22 -32.87 -27.66
N GLY A 642 -32.29 -32.09 -27.45
CA GLY A 642 -33.43 -32.02 -28.35
C GLY A 642 -34.47 -33.14 -28.21
N GLY A 643 -34.33 -34.04 -27.26
CA GLY A 643 -35.32 -35.10 -27.05
C GLY A 643 -35.23 -35.76 -25.67
N GLU A 644 -36.26 -36.53 -25.32
CA GLU A 644 -36.32 -37.27 -24.05
C GLU A 644 -35.84 -38.72 -24.21
N PRO A 645 -34.92 -39.18 -23.35
CA PRO A 645 -34.33 -40.51 -23.47
C PRO A 645 -35.38 -41.62 -23.35
N ASN A 646 -35.27 -42.64 -24.23
CA ASN A 646 -36.15 -43.82 -24.30
C ASN A 646 -37.63 -43.53 -24.65
N THR A 647 -37.90 -42.41 -25.29
CA THR A 647 -39.24 -42.04 -25.78
C THR A 647 -39.20 -41.64 -27.25
N THR A 648 -40.35 -41.24 -27.80
CA THR A 648 -40.41 -40.57 -29.11
C THR A 648 -40.52 -39.05 -28.97
N ASN A 649 -40.33 -38.48 -27.78
CA ASN A 649 -40.54 -37.06 -27.53
C ASN A 649 -39.35 -36.23 -28.01
N SER A 650 -39.45 -35.63 -29.20
CA SER A 650 -38.43 -34.74 -29.80
C SER A 650 -38.92 -33.29 -29.96
N LEU A 651 -37.98 -32.35 -29.86
CA LEU A 651 -38.21 -30.93 -29.94
C LEU A 651 -38.49 -30.52 -31.39
N SER A 652 -39.40 -29.57 -31.58
CA SER A 652 -39.72 -29.05 -32.92
C SER A 652 -38.80 -27.87 -33.26
N GLY A 653 -37.69 -28.12 -33.94
CA GLY A 653 -36.81 -27.04 -34.37
C GLY A 653 -35.34 -27.43 -34.40
N ARG A 654 -34.49 -26.42 -34.17
CA ARG A 654 -33.03 -26.54 -34.22
C ARG A 654 -32.38 -26.02 -32.94
N LEU A 655 -31.23 -26.58 -32.58
CA LEU A 655 -30.36 -26.08 -31.52
C LEU A 655 -28.98 -25.75 -32.08
N ASP A 656 -28.35 -24.77 -31.48
CA ASP A 656 -27.02 -24.29 -31.86
C ASP A 656 -26.25 -23.84 -30.61
N ASP A 657 -24.93 -23.88 -30.67
CA ASP A 657 -24.00 -23.46 -29.61
C ASP A 657 -24.36 -23.97 -28.19
N LEU A 658 -24.57 -25.28 -28.03
CA LEU A 658 -24.89 -25.84 -26.72
C LEU A 658 -23.63 -25.98 -25.86
N ALA A 659 -23.65 -25.35 -24.68
CA ALA A 659 -22.57 -25.39 -23.70
C ALA A 659 -23.07 -25.76 -22.29
N VAL A 660 -22.22 -26.47 -21.55
CA VAL A 660 -22.43 -26.81 -20.13
C VAL A 660 -21.24 -26.30 -19.33
N TYR A 661 -21.52 -25.58 -18.23
CA TYR A 661 -20.53 -24.98 -17.35
C TYR A 661 -20.57 -25.60 -15.95
N SER A 662 -19.43 -25.63 -15.27
CA SER A 662 -19.30 -26.20 -13.92
C SER A 662 -19.95 -25.38 -12.81
N ASP A 663 -20.43 -24.17 -13.14
CA ASP A 663 -21.07 -23.23 -12.23
C ASP A 663 -22.03 -22.29 -12.98
N ALA A 664 -22.87 -21.57 -12.25
CA ALA A 664 -23.75 -20.53 -12.75
C ALA A 664 -22.98 -19.37 -13.41
N LEU A 665 -23.44 -18.93 -14.57
CA LEU A 665 -22.88 -17.80 -15.31
C LEU A 665 -23.30 -16.48 -14.66
N LYS A 666 -22.39 -15.50 -14.68
CA LYS A 666 -22.64 -14.11 -14.31
C LYS A 666 -23.53 -13.42 -15.37
N GLU A 667 -24.25 -12.37 -14.97
CA GLU A 667 -25.19 -11.66 -15.84
C GLU A 667 -24.53 -11.07 -17.10
N ASP A 668 -23.32 -10.54 -16.96
CA ASP A 668 -22.51 -10.03 -18.07
C ASP A 668 -22.09 -11.15 -19.04
N GLN A 669 -21.73 -12.33 -18.52
CA GLN A 669 -21.42 -13.50 -19.32
C GLN A 669 -22.65 -13.99 -20.11
N ILE A 670 -23.81 -14.07 -19.46
CA ILE A 670 -25.09 -14.46 -20.10
C ILE A 670 -25.46 -13.45 -21.18
N THR A 671 -25.27 -12.16 -20.92
CA THR A 671 -25.52 -11.08 -21.89
C THR A 671 -24.57 -11.16 -23.08
N ALA A 672 -23.29 -11.48 -22.86
CA ALA A 672 -22.31 -11.66 -23.93
C ALA A 672 -22.66 -12.85 -24.83
N LEU A 673 -23.03 -14.01 -24.25
CA LEU A 673 -23.49 -15.17 -25.01
C LEU A 673 -24.76 -14.86 -25.83
N ALA A 674 -25.74 -14.17 -25.23
CA ALA A 674 -26.94 -13.71 -25.93
C ALA A 674 -26.63 -12.67 -27.04
N GLY A 675 -25.51 -11.95 -26.91
CA GLY A 675 -24.98 -11.04 -27.92
C GLY A 675 -24.19 -11.73 -29.04
N GLY A 676 -23.98 -13.04 -28.96
CA GLY A 676 -23.28 -13.84 -29.96
C GLY A 676 -21.80 -14.13 -29.66
N THR A 677 -21.29 -13.81 -28.45
CA THR A 677 -19.99 -14.32 -28.00
C THR A 677 -20.06 -15.84 -27.88
N THR A 678 -19.05 -16.56 -28.37
CA THR A 678 -19.04 -18.02 -28.26
C THR A 678 -18.69 -18.46 -26.83
N PRO A 679 -19.14 -19.66 -26.40
CA PRO A 679 -18.76 -20.25 -25.12
C PRO A 679 -17.23 -20.31 -24.87
N ILE A 680 -16.42 -20.53 -25.91
CA ILE A 680 -14.95 -20.56 -25.80
C ILE A 680 -14.36 -19.16 -25.58
N GLU A 681 -14.88 -18.16 -26.30
CA GLU A 681 -14.43 -16.76 -26.15
C GLU A 681 -14.72 -16.20 -24.77
N LEU A 682 -15.83 -16.63 -24.15
CA LEU A 682 -16.26 -16.19 -22.84
C LEU A 682 -15.22 -16.45 -21.73
N PHE A 683 -14.43 -17.54 -21.84
CA PHE A 683 -13.41 -17.94 -20.86
C PHE A 683 -11.98 -17.70 -21.34
N GLY A 684 -11.78 -16.76 -22.28
CA GLY A 684 -10.46 -16.43 -22.81
C GLY A 684 -9.84 -17.51 -23.71
N GLY A 685 -10.57 -18.59 -24.00
CA GLY A 685 -10.12 -19.71 -24.82
C GLY A 685 -10.08 -19.43 -26.33
N GLY A 686 -10.56 -18.26 -26.75
CA GLY A 686 -10.47 -17.79 -28.15
C GLY A 686 -9.18 -17.02 -28.49
N ALA A 687 -8.26 -16.85 -27.54
CA ALA A 687 -7.00 -16.16 -27.79
C ALA A 687 -5.88 -17.17 -28.08
N ALA A 688 -5.81 -17.66 -29.32
CA ALA A 688 -4.48 -17.69 -29.90
C ALA A 688 -3.98 -16.23 -29.86
N GLU A 689 -2.86 -15.97 -29.18
CA GLU A 689 -2.20 -14.66 -29.22
C GLU A 689 -2.14 -14.21 -30.68
N LEU A 690 -2.44 -12.93 -30.96
CA LEU A 690 -2.41 -12.42 -32.33
C LEU A 690 -1.02 -12.67 -32.92
N ALA A 691 -0.93 -13.64 -33.83
CA ALA A 691 0.32 -14.18 -34.32
C ALA A 691 0.29 -14.27 -35.84
N ILE A 692 1.35 -13.78 -36.47
CA ILE A 692 1.58 -14.05 -37.88
C ILE A 692 1.92 -15.54 -38.01
N THR A 693 1.02 -16.31 -38.63
CA THR A 693 1.14 -17.76 -38.78
C THR A 693 1.90 -18.15 -40.05
N GLU A 694 1.93 -17.28 -41.07
CA GLU A 694 2.69 -17.49 -42.29
C GLU A 694 3.20 -16.17 -42.89
N ILE A 695 4.43 -16.18 -43.40
CA ILE A 695 5.00 -15.14 -44.27
C ILE A 695 5.57 -15.83 -45.50
N ALA A 696 5.09 -15.48 -46.69
CA ALA A 696 5.66 -15.93 -47.96
C ALA A 696 6.13 -14.72 -48.78
N TYR A 697 7.34 -14.80 -49.36
CA TYR A 697 7.93 -13.72 -50.16
C TYR A 697 8.35 -14.26 -51.53
N ASP A 698 7.93 -13.59 -52.61
CA ASP A 698 8.36 -13.89 -53.98
C ASP A 698 9.43 -12.88 -54.46
N PRO A 699 10.70 -13.31 -54.57
CA PRO A 699 11.79 -12.43 -54.99
C PRO A 699 11.73 -12.00 -56.46
N ASN A 700 10.89 -12.63 -57.29
CA ASN A 700 10.76 -12.26 -58.71
C ASN A 700 9.78 -11.09 -58.91
N THR A 701 8.82 -10.94 -57.99
CA THR A 701 7.75 -9.95 -58.06
C THR A 701 7.84 -8.90 -56.94
N ASP A 702 8.69 -9.11 -55.94
CA ASP A 702 8.88 -8.21 -54.78
C ASP A 702 7.57 -8.03 -53.99
N GLN A 703 6.87 -9.15 -53.79
CA GLN A 703 5.60 -9.25 -53.09
C GLN A 703 5.73 -10.18 -51.89
N ALA A 704 5.06 -9.84 -50.78
CA ALA A 704 4.91 -10.74 -49.64
C ALA A 704 3.43 -10.96 -49.31
N SER A 705 3.11 -12.17 -48.88
CA SER A 705 1.83 -12.51 -48.26
C SER A 705 2.01 -12.74 -46.78
N LEU A 706 1.17 -12.11 -45.97
CA LEU A 706 1.10 -12.34 -44.53
C LEU A 706 -0.23 -13.00 -44.19
N THR A 707 -0.18 -14.05 -43.38
CA THR A 707 -1.35 -14.71 -42.80
C THR A 707 -1.23 -14.67 -41.28
N TRP A 708 -2.33 -14.36 -40.58
CA TRP A 708 -2.43 -14.38 -39.12
C TRP A 708 -3.75 -15.01 -38.66
N ASN A 709 -3.81 -15.45 -37.40
CA ASN A 709 -5.07 -15.81 -36.75
C ASN A 709 -5.90 -14.54 -36.51
N SER A 710 -7.12 -14.51 -37.03
CA SER A 710 -8.04 -13.37 -36.94
C SER A 710 -9.32 -13.70 -36.19
N ARG A 711 -9.99 -12.66 -35.71
CA ARG A 711 -11.25 -12.72 -34.96
C ARG A 711 -12.37 -12.29 -35.90
N SER A 712 -13.54 -12.91 -35.79
CA SER A 712 -14.69 -12.48 -36.57
C SER A 712 -15.01 -11.00 -36.29
N GLN A 713 -15.40 -10.24 -37.32
CA GLN A 713 -15.78 -8.82 -37.25
C GLN A 713 -14.70 -7.84 -36.75
N ALA A 714 -13.44 -8.26 -36.58
CA ALA A 714 -12.33 -7.36 -36.25
C ALA A 714 -11.70 -6.71 -37.50
N ASN A 715 -11.13 -5.51 -37.32
CA ASN A 715 -10.28 -4.85 -38.30
C ASN A 715 -8.81 -4.87 -37.85
N TYR A 716 -7.90 -4.90 -38.82
CA TYR A 716 -6.46 -4.97 -38.58
C TYR A 716 -5.67 -3.92 -39.35
N SER A 717 -4.51 -3.55 -38.82
CA SER A 717 -3.49 -2.80 -39.53
C SER A 717 -2.16 -3.56 -39.59
N ILE A 718 -1.36 -3.28 -40.62
CA ILE A 718 -0.03 -3.83 -40.83
C ILE A 718 0.98 -2.70 -40.77
N ASP A 719 1.98 -2.86 -39.91
CA ASP A 719 3.15 -1.99 -39.86
C ASP A 719 4.41 -2.73 -40.30
N ILE A 720 5.37 -2.00 -40.87
CA ILE A 720 6.70 -2.50 -41.23
C ILE A 720 7.80 -1.73 -40.51
N SER A 721 8.95 -2.38 -40.33
CA SER A 721 10.16 -1.73 -39.82
C SER A 721 11.42 -2.37 -40.40
N GLU A 722 12.49 -1.60 -40.58
CA GLU A 722 13.81 -2.12 -40.91
C GLU A 722 14.63 -2.53 -39.66
N THR A 723 14.14 -2.20 -38.46
CA THR A 723 14.81 -2.48 -37.17
C THR A 723 13.85 -2.97 -36.08
N LEU A 724 14.25 -3.96 -35.28
CA LEU A 724 13.47 -4.38 -34.09
C LEU A 724 13.69 -3.36 -32.96
N GLY A 725 12.79 -2.38 -32.84
CA GLY A 725 12.80 -1.35 -31.80
C GLY A 725 11.42 -0.70 -31.62
N LEU A 726 11.21 0.02 -30.51
CA LEU A 726 9.91 0.57 -30.12
C LEU A 726 9.46 1.79 -30.96
N ASP A 727 10.40 2.49 -31.65
CA ASP A 727 10.13 3.84 -32.17
C ASP A 727 10.22 3.97 -33.72
N ALA A 728 10.27 2.88 -34.48
CA ALA A 728 10.50 2.93 -35.94
C ALA A 728 9.58 2.03 -36.78
N TRP A 729 8.27 2.02 -36.48
CA TRP A 729 7.26 1.29 -37.26
C TRP A 729 6.51 2.25 -38.19
N GLU A 730 6.40 1.90 -39.47
CA GLU A 730 5.60 2.59 -40.48
C GLU A 730 4.36 1.77 -40.80
N GLU A 731 3.17 2.33 -40.58
CA GLU A 731 1.91 1.70 -40.98
C GLU A 731 1.78 1.72 -42.51
N VAL A 732 1.51 0.57 -43.12
CA VAL A 732 1.46 0.42 -44.59
C VAL A 732 0.06 0.10 -45.10
N ILE A 733 -0.76 -0.54 -44.29
CA ILE A 733 -2.17 -0.84 -44.58
C ILE A 733 -2.95 -0.74 -43.29
N ASP A 734 -4.10 -0.08 -43.35
CA ASP A 734 -5.06 0.07 -42.25
C ASP A 734 -6.44 -0.47 -42.68
N ASP A 735 -7.31 -0.70 -41.69
CA ASP A 735 -8.71 -1.10 -41.87
C ASP A 735 -8.91 -2.39 -42.69
N ILE A 736 -8.10 -3.42 -42.41
CA ILE A 736 -8.22 -4.74 -43.05
C ILE A 736 -9.33 -5.53 -42.34
N PRO A 737 -10.48 -5.80 -42.98
CA PRO A 737 -11.54 -6.59 -42.36
C PRO A 737 -11.12 -8.05 -42.24
N SER A 738 -11.50 -8.67 -41.13
CA SER A 738 -11.31 -10.10 -40.90
C SER A 738 -11.95 -10.96 -41.99
N GLN A 739 -11.28 -12.04 -42.36
CA GLN A 739 -11.76 -13.07 -43.29
C GLN A 739 -12.28 -14.34 -42.58
N GLY A 740 -12.47 -14.29 -41.26
CA GLY A 740 -12.87 -15.42 -40.43
C GLY A 740 -11.76 -15.77 -39.42
N ASP A 741 -11.46 -17.06 -39.25
CA ASP A 741 -10.44 -17.54 -38.30
C ASP A 741 -9.01 -17.14 -38.68
N THR A 742 -8.76 -16.86 -39.96
CA THR A 742 -7.49 -16.35 -40.46
C THR A 742 -7.71 -15.26 -41.49
N THR A 743 -6.78 -14.31 -41.54
CA THR A 743 -6.80 -13.23 -42.54
C THR A 743 -5.48 -13.22 -43.29
N THR A 744 -5.55 -13.18 -44.62
CA THR A 744 -4.38 -13.11 -45.49
C THR A 744 -4.40 -11.83 -46.32
N VAL A 745 -3.27 -11.11 -46.34
CA VAL A 745 -3.08 -9.89 -47.14
C VAL A 745 -1.80 -9.96 -47.96
N GLN A 746 -1.87 -9.41 -49.18
CA GLN A 746 -0.75 -9.26 -50.09
C GLN A 746 -0.17 -7.85 -50.00
N LEU A 747 1.12 -7.75 -49.70
CA LEU A 747 1.90 -6.52 -49.71
C LEU A 747 2.68 -6.42 -51.02
N SER A 748 2.65 -5.25 -51.65
CA SER A 748 3.36 -4.99 -52.91
C SER A 748 4.29 -3.79 -52.78
N ALA A 749 5.40 -3.82 -53.52
CA ALA A 749 6.43 -2.77 -53.51
C ALA A 749 7.10 -2.56 -52.14
N LEU A 750 7.45 -3.66 -51.47
CA LEU A 750 8.27 -3.62 -50.25
C LEU A 750 9.60 -2.95 -50.62
N THR A 751 9.96 -1.85 -49.97
CA THR A 751 11.23 -1.14 -50.19
C THR A 751 12.39 -2.14 -50.25
N GLN A 752 13.35 -1.98 -51.20
CA GLN A 752 14.51 -2.88 -51.43
C GLN A 752 15.48 -2.95 -50.24
N SER A 753 14.98 -3.35 -49.08
CA SER A 753 15.69 -3.48 -47.83
C SER A 753 16.15 -4.91 -47.66
N SER A 754 17.34 -5.07 -47.09
CA SER A 754 17.90 -6.40 -46.85
C SER A 754 17.20 -7.16 -45.71
N LYS A 755 16.40 -6.46 -44.89
CA LYS A 755 15.66 -6.99 -43.74
C LYS A 755 14.40 -6.14 -43.51
N LEU A 756 13.27 -6.79 -43.32
CA LEU A 756 12.00 -6.15 -43.00
C LEU A 756 11.29 -6.95 -41.92
N PHE A 757 10.76 -6.25 -40.92
CA PHE A 757 9.94 -6.79 -39.84
C PHE A 757 8.50 -6.37 -40.07
N PHE A 758 7.56 -7.24 -39.68
CA PHE A 758 6.13 -7.00 -39.81
C PHE A 758 5.47 -7.06 -38.45
N ARG A 759 4.48 -6.20 -38.23
CA ARG A 759 3.61 -6.20 -37.07
C ARG A 759 2.16 -6.11 -37.55
N VAL A 760 1.31 -6.99 -37.04
CA VAL A 760 -0.14 -6.90 -37.22
C VAL A 760 -0.74 -6.41 -35.91
N ARG A 761 -1.63 -5.41 -35.98
CA ARG A 761 -2.38 -4.91 -34.82
C ARG A 761 -3.86 -5.03 -35.11
N GLN A 762 -4.64 -5.37 -34.09
CA GLN A 762 -6.09 -5.15 -34.13
C GLN A 762 -6.35 -3.66 -33.90
N VAL A 763 -7.20 -3.05 -34.73
CA VAL A 763 -7.62 -1.66 -34.60
C VAL A 763 -9.11 -1.61 -34.20
N GLN A 764 -9.49 -0.61 -33.40
CA GLN A 764 -10.86 -0.40 -32.92
C GLN A 764 -11.71 0.37 -33.92
#